data_AF-A0A6I4W5U9-F1
#
_entry.id   AF-A0A6I4W5U9-F1
#
_cell.length_a   1.000
_cell.length_b   1.000
_cell.length_c   1.000
_cell.angle_alpha   90.00
_cell.angle_beta   90.00
_cell.angle_gamma   90.00
#
_symmetry.space_group_name_H-M   'P 1'
#
loop_
_entity.id
_entity.type
_entity.pdbx_description
1 polymer ?
#
loop_
_entity_poly.entity_id
_entity_poly.type
_entity_poly.pdbx_seq_one_letter_code
_entity_poly.pdbx_strand_id
1 'polypeptide(L)'
;MLVSLKSRLLGARRKLVAAAGTASVVAALAAPPGIARGTTTDHVVYWNRVLIDVYRGLTKVDAAPGPLARTAAMMNGAIYDAANSAACAGTSGCIGQPYLGRIPVPAGQSPDTSTAIDNAAYRVLSTLYPKSSYPQFDFDAKLSTAQATIPSGVTQDQRDQGASIGVKAAAVMAVTRAHDGSDNNAPYTPGTRPGDWQQTTPGPEGAALTPNWGGVQPFTMITTNQFRPNFPERSKSVTELLGTDTYKQHLQEVREKGRRDSTSRTADQTLAAHWWANDLDGTYKPPGHLIDQTITIADKLTGQTELKNAKLFALVSLAMSDAAISAWDVKFDTNTDLWRPQTAIRATFPDDPNWVPESKNGAGVSFSPPFPAYISGHATFAGAWAGVLKRYVGGDAFSWTATTDDPYAKDANGRPITRSFTSFSSAAQEDALSRIWLGVHYRADGEYGNATGDNVANWVVQNFLGVPAQGAVLATDSFERTVSGGLGAADTGGDWWVQSPAGDYSVSNGAGHITLSAPATGRSAYPNRVIAADTDLTVKVGIDKPATGNGVYVTAVGRKVEGAGTYRSVLTFKPDGGVAVQLRRTDAAGVETNVGPLQTISGLTYTPGTKLHLRLQVTGTSPTTLKTKVWADGTTEPTSWLQTVTDSTTALQGAGRAGLLAYLSASSTNAPVTVDFDDFQVSRPAG
;
A
#
# COMPACT_ATOMS: atom_id res chain seq x y z
N MET A 1 31.61 41.33 77.39
CA MET A 1 32.20 40.83 78.66
C MET A 1 31.88 39.35 78.75
N LEU A 2 32.93 38.54 78.91
CA LEU A 2 33.00 37.11 79.26
C LEU A 2 31.99 36.74 80.41
N VAL A 3 31.49 35.52 80.70
CA VAL A 3 31.86 34.13 80.39
C VAL A 3 30.91 33.15 81.12
N SER A 4 30.80 31.93 80.56
CA SER A 4 30.60 30.59 81.19
C SER A 4 29.29 30.23 81.94
N LEU A 5 28.58 29.15 81.63
CA LEU A 5 28.85 27.67 81.51
C LEU A 5 28.70 26.85 82.81
N LYS A 6 27.97 25.72 82.67
CA LYS A 6 27.99 24.39 83.35
C LYS A 6 26.63 23.96 83.96
N SER A 7 26.13 22.73 83.87
CA SER A 7 26.52 21.48 83.15
C SER A 7 25.54 20.33 83.45
N ARG A 8 25.56 19.28 82.58
CA ARG A 8 25.32 17.80 82.77
C ARG A 8 24.11 17.25 81.98
N LEU A 9 24.15 16.14 81.23
CA LEU A 9 24.83 14.83 81.41
C LEU A 9 25.28 14.14 80.08
N LEU A 10 26.02 13.03 80.27
CA LEU A 10 26.89 12.21 79.40
C LEU A 10 26.28 11.48 78.18
N GLY A 11 27.15 11.13 77.20
CA GLY A 11 26.98 9.92 76.37
C GLY A 11 27.67 9.91 74.99
N ALA A 12 28.79 9.19 74.87
CA ALA A 12 29.70 8.95 73.73
C ALA A 12 29.23 9.02 72.25
N ARG A 13 30.17 9.49 71.40
CA ARG A 13 30.14 9.62 69.93
C ARG A 13 30.30 8.28 69.18
N ARG A 14 29.54 8.10 68.08
CA ARG A 14 30.01 7.49 66.82
C ARG A 14 29.52 8.35 65.65
N LYS A 15 30.45 8.80 64.80
CA LYS A 15 30.15 9.50 63.54
C LYS A 15 29.69 8.46 62.51
N LEU A 16 28.49 8.62 61.97
CA LEU A 16 28.05 7.99 60.73
C LEU A 16 27.78 9.13 59.74
N VAL A 17 28.51 9.12 58.63
CA VAL A 17 28.22 9.92 57.44
C VAL A 17 26.99 9.28 56.80
N ALA A 18 25.84 9.94 56.88
CA ALA A 18 24.65 9.55 56.14
C ALA A 18 24.60 10.36 54.83
N ALA A 19 24.66 9.67 53.71
CA ALA A 19 24.44 10.25 52.39
C ALA A 19 23.00 10.75 52.30
N ALA A 20 22.81 12.05 52.14
CA ALA A 20 21.52 12.64 51.83
C ALA A 20 21.22 12.38 50.34
N GLY A 21 20.48 11.31 50.06
CA GLY A 21 19.88 11.10 48.75
C GLY A 21 18.74 12.09 48.54
N THR A 22 18.90 13.01 47.60
CA THR A 22 17.81 13.84 47.08
C THR A 22 16.83 12.93 46.35
N ALA A 23 15.69 12.64 46.98
CA ALA A 23 14.56 12.00 46.34
C ALA A 23 13.94 12.99 45.34
N SER A 24 14.36 12.89 44.08
CA SER A 24 13.64 13.50 42.96
C SER A 24 12.27 12.85 42.86
N VAL A 25 11.23 13.59 43.25
CA VAL A 25 9.84 13.20 42.95
C VAL A 25 9.67 13.37 41.45
N VAL A 26 9.92 12.30 40.69
CA VAL A 26 9.48 12.19 39.30
C VAL A 26 7.96 12.07 39.38
N ALA A 27 7.25 13.15 39.05
CA ALA A 27 5.83 13.07 38.76
C ALA A 27 5.68 12.16 37.53
N ALA A 28 5.29 10.91 37.76
CA ALA A 28 4.86 10.03 36.69
C ALA A 28 3.67 10.71 35.99
N LEU A 29 3.89 11.16 34.75
CA LEU A 29 2.80 11.53 33.86
C LEU A 29 1.91 10.29 33.73
N ALA A 30 0.77 10.31 34.41
CA ALA A 30 -0.27 9.32 34.19
C ALA A 30 -0.62 9.37 32.70
N ALA A 31 -0.56 8.22 32.03
CA ALA A 31 -1.09 8.07 30.68
C ALA A 31 -2.50 8.70 30.64
N PRO A 32 -2.87 9.41 29.56
CA PRO A 32 -4.25 9.88 29.40
C PRO A 32 -5.20 8.71 29.63
N PRO A 33 -6.39 8.91 30.22
CA PRO A 33 -7.33 7.83 30.48
C PRO A 33 -7.74 7.23 29.14
N GLY A 34 -7.08 6.13 28.76
CA GLY A 34 -7.53 5.30 27.66
C GLY A 34 -8.94 4.85 28.00
N ILE A 35 -9.89 5.10 27.10
CA ILE A 35 -11.13 4.34 27.10
C ILE A 35 -10.70 2.88 27.16
N ALA A 36 -11.03 2.17 28.24
CA ALA A 36 -10.67 0.77 28.40
C ALA A 36 -11.31 -0.02 27.25
N ARG A 37 -10.56 -0.21 26.17
CA ARG A 37 -11.03 -0.99 25.02
C ARG A 37 -10.88 -2.45 25.40
N GLY A 38 -12.00 -3.18 25.34
CA GLY A 38 -12.02 -4.60 25.66
C GLY A 38 -11.01 -5.41 24.86
N THR A 39 -10.63 -6.56 25.42
CA THR A 39 -9.86 -7.60 24.73
C THR A 39 -10.53 -7.94 23.39
N THR A 40 -9.78 -7.88 22.29
CA THR A 40 -10.25 -8.25 20.95
C THR A 40 -9.66 -9.59 20.55
N THR A 41 -10.43 -10.42 19.85
CA THR A 41 -9.95 -11.64 19.18
C THR A 41 -9.65 -11.39 17.70
N ASP A 42 -9.82 -10.17 17.21
CA ASP A 42 -9.33 -9.74 15.90
C ASP A 42 -7.90 -9.22 16.05
N HIS A 43 -6.95 -9.97 15.52
CA HIS A 43 -5.52 -9.71 15.62
C HIS A 43 -5.09 -8.53 14.75
N VAL A 44 -5.78 -8.24 13.64
CA VAL A 44 -5.50 -7.04 12.83
C VAL A 44 -5.83 -5.77 13.63
N VAL A 45 -7.00 -5.75 14.29
CA VAL A 45 -7.40 -4.65 15.17
C VAL A 45 -6.46 -4.56 16.36
N TYR A 46 -6.05 -5.70 16.95
CA TYR A 46 -5.07 -5.72 18.04
C TYR A 46 -3.76 -5.01 17.66
N TRP A 47 -3.13 -5.39 16.54
CA TRP A 47 -1.86 -4.80 16.14
C TRP A 47 -1.96 -3.35 15.70
N ASN A 48 -3.11 -2.92 15.13
CA ASN A 48 -3.34 -1.50 14.88
C ASN A 48 -3.50 -0.69 16.18
N ARG A 49 -4.04 -1.27 17.26
CA ARG A 49 -4.00 -0.64 18.60
C ARG A 49 -2.56 -0.56 19.14
N VAL A 50 -1.76 -1.60 18.96
CA VAL A 50 -0.33 -1.58 19.31
C VAL A 50 0.43 -0.49 18.53
N LEU A 51 0.14 -0.34 17.24
CA LEU A 51 0.72 0.71 16.40
C LEU A 51 0.36 2.12 16.89
N ILE A 52 -0.90 2.35 17.29
CA ILE A 52 -1.34 3.61 17.88
C ILE A 52 -0.59 3.89 19.19
N ASP A 53 -0.37 2.88 20.03
CA ASP A 53 0.43 3.02 21.26
C ASP A 53 1.89 3.35 20.97
N VAL A 54 2.47 2.79 19.90
CA VAL A 54 3.81 3.17 19.42
C VAL A 54 3.83 4.66 19.08
N TYR A 55 2.84 5.16 18.32
CA TYR A 55 2.80 6.57 17.92
C TYR A 55 2.76 7.54 19.11
N ARG A 56 2.00 7.21 20.16
CA ARG A 56 1.97 7.99 21.42
C ARG A 56 3.33 8.06 22.10
N GLY A 57 4.15 7.02 21.95
CA GLY A 57 5.50 6.93 22.54
C GLY A 57 6.62 7.51 21.68
N LEU A 58 6.34 7.98 20.46
CA LEU A 58 7.32 8.60 19.57
C LEU A 58 7.32 10.13 19.77
N THR A 59 8.47 10.75 19.49
CA THR A 59 8.65 12.21 19.61
C THR A 59 9.45 12.76 18.43
N LYS A 60 9.40 14.08 18.22
CA LYS A 60 10.22 14.79 17.21
C LYS A 60 10.11 14.16 15.81
N VAL A 61 11.25 13.88 15.16
CA VAL A 61 11.32 13.38 13.77
C VAL A 61 10.69 12.00 13.63
N ASP A 62 10.80 11.14 14.65
CA ASP A 62 10.21 9.80 14.62
C ASP A 62 8.68 9.86 14.67
N ALA A 63 8.12 10.94 15.21
CA ALA A 63 6.69 11.22 15.25
C ALA A 63 6.18 12.09 14.09
N ALA A 64 7.02 12.33 13.06
CA ALA A 64 6.61 13.08 11.88
C ALA A 64 5.57 12.30 11.06
N PRO A 65 4.58 12.96 10.41
CA PRO A 65 3.47 12.25 9.79
C PRO A 65 3.86 11.26 8.69
N GLY A 66 4.87 11.59 7.89
CA GLY A 66 5.41 10.71 6.85
C GLY A 66 5.92 9.37 7.40
N PRO A 67 6.91 9.37 8.31
CA PRO A 67 7.39 8.16 8.99
C PRO A 67 6.28 7.31 9.60
N LEU A 68 5.30 7.94 10.26
CA LEU A 68 4.18 7.21 10.86
C LEU A 68 3.33 6.50 9.80
N ALA A 69 2.92 7.20 8.74
CA ALA A 69 2.13 6.62 7.65
C ALA A 69 2.88 5.46 6.96
N ARG A 70 4.20 5.60 6.78
CA ARG A 70 5.07 4.52 6.26
C ARG A 70 5.06 3.29 7.17
N THR A 71 5.20 3.47 8.48
CA THR A 71 5.12 2.35 9.45
C THR A 71 3.78 1.61 9.34
N ALA A 72 2.66 2.33 9.23
CA ALA A 72 1.35 1.72 9.05
C ALA A 72 1.26 0.90 7.75
N ALA A 73 1.75 1.45 6.64
CA ALA A 73 1.74 0.78 5.34
C ALA A 73 2.62 -0.49 5.33
N MET A 74 3.80 -0.42 5.95
CA MET A 74 4.67 -1.59 6.09
C MET A 74 4.02 -2.67 6.94
N MET A 75 3.46 -2.32 8.09
CA MET A 75 2.83 -3.28 8.99
C MET A 75 1.60 -3.91 8.35
N ASN A 76 0.64 -3.09 7.89
CA ASN A 76 -0.62 -3.58 7.36
C ASN A 76 -0.48 -4.25 5.99
N GLY A 77 0.50 -3.84 5.16
CA GLY A 77 0.82 -4.55 3.92
C GLY A 77 1.40 -5.96 4.18
N ALA A 78 2.30 -6.09 5.16
CA ALA A 78 2.83 -7.40 5.56
C ALA A 78 1.77 -8.29 6.23
N ILE A 79 0.93 -7.72 7.09
CA ILE A 79 -0.25 -8.38 7.67
C ILE A 79 -1.16 -8.92 6.56
N TYR A 80 -1.47 -8.10 5.54
CA TYR A 80 -2.31 -8.52 4.43
C TYR A 80 -1.70 -9.68 3.64
N ASP A 81 -0.43 -9.61 3.25
CA ASP A 81 0.20 -10.69 2.50
C ASP A 81 0.33 -11.98 3.33
N ALA A 82 0.57 -11.87 4.64
CA ALA A 82 0.58 -13.01 5.55
C ALA A 82 -0.81 -13.65 5.68
N ALA A 83 -1.83 -12.84 5.99
CA ALA A 83 -3.21 -13.29 6.13
C ALA A 83 -3.74 -13.87 4.81
N ASN A 84 -3.46 -13.22 3.68
CA ASN A 84 -3.88 -13.67 2.36
C ASN A 84 -3.20 -15.00 2.02
N SER A 85 -1.89 -15.14 2.26
CA SER A 85 -1.16 -16.39 2.01
C SER A 85 -1.70 -17.54 2.86
N ALA A 86 -1.99 -17.31 4.14
CA ALA A 86 -2.57 -18.31 5.03
C ALA A 86 -4.01 -18.69 4.60
N ALA A 87 -4.86 -17.69 4.35
CA ALA A 87 -6.25 -17.90 3.92
C ALA A 87 -6.34 -18.66 2.59
N CYS A 88 -5.45 -18.37 1.64
CA CYS A 88 -5.37 -19.05 0.35
C CYS A 88 -5.03 -20.53 0.45
N ALA A 89 -4.34 -20.97 1.49
CA ALA A 89 -4.07 -22.37 1.74
C ALA A 89 -5.27 -23.10 2.38
N GLY A 90 -6.19 -22.34 2.99
CA GLY A 90 -7.41 -22.84 3.60
C GLY A 90 -8.61 -22.93 2.64
N THR A 91 -9.74 -23.34 3.18
CA THR A 91 -11.01 -23.52 2.44
C THR A 91 -11.74 -22.21 2.12
N SER A 92 -11.41 -21.13 2.84
CA SER A 92 -12.00 -19.79 2.64
C SER A 92 -11.58 -19.13 1.32
N GLY A 93 -10.54 -19.66 0.66
CA GLY A 93 -9.94 -19.04 -0.50
C GLY A 93 -9.17 -17.76 -0.16
N CYS A 94 -8.62 -17.14 -1.19
CA CYS A 94 -7.83 -15.93 -1.03
C CYS A 94 -8.65 -14.69 -0.71
N ILE A 95 -8.05 -13.78 0.06
CA ILE A 95 -8.62 -12.44 0.31
C ILE A 95 -8.64 -11.62 -0.99
N GLY A 96 -7.59 -11.73 -1.81
CA GLY A 96 -7.44 -11.00 -3.06
C GLY A 96 -6.07 -11.20 -3.70
N GLN A 97 -5.68 -10.31 -4.61
CA GLN A 97 -4.32 -10.26 -5.14
C GLN A 97 -3.31 -9.97 -4.02
N PRO A 98 -2.13 -10.62 -3.99
CA PRO A 98 -1.07 -10.23 -3.06
C PRO A 98 -0.62 -8.79 -3.34
N TYR A 99 -0.12 -8.10 -2.31
CA TYR A 99 0.46 -6.78 -2.43
C TYR A 99 1.89 -6.85 -2.99
N LEU A 100 2.83 -7.45 -2.25
CA LEU A 100 4.22 -7.63 -2.69
C LEU A 100 4.49 -9.05 -3.14
N GLY A 101 3.80 -10.03 -2.56
CA GLY A 101 3.99 -11.41 -2.95
C GLY A 101 3.16 -12.38 -2.12
N ARG A 102 3.05 -13.59 -2.65
CA ARG A 102 2.44 -14.70 -1.94
C ARG A 102 3.52 -15.56 -1.32
N ILE A 103 3.40 -15.86 -0.03
CA ILE A 103 4.26 -16.84 0.61
C ILE A 103 3.75 -18.24 0.23
N PRO A 104 4.55 -19.07 -0.45
CA PRO A 104 4.13 -20.42 -0.80
C PRO A 104 3.85 -21.26 0.46
N VAL A 105 2.70 -21.92 0.47
CA VAL A 105 2.29 -22.85 1.53
C VAL A 105 2.32 -24.27 0.96
N PRO A 106 3.13 -25.19 1.51
CA PRO A 106 3.15 -26.58 1.06
C PRO A 106 1.78 -27.27 1.12
N ALA A 107 1.51 -28.16 0.16
CA ALA A 107 0.25 -28.90 0.10
C ALA A 107 -0.02 -29.69 1.39
N GLY A 108 -1.25 -29.63 1.89
CA GLY A 108 -1.67 -30.29 3.13
C GLY A 108 -1.39 -29.51 4.42
N GLN A 109 -0.72 -28.36 4.34
CA GLN A 109 -0.60 -27.45 5.49
C GLN A 109 -1.84 -26.57 5.63
N SER A 110 -2.17 -26.21 6.87
CA SER A 110 -3.34 -25.40 7.23
C SER A 110 -2.90 -24.33 8.23
N PRO A 111 -2.09 -23.35 7.80
CA PRO A 111 -1.55 -22.32 8.68
C PRO A 111 -2.64 -21.54 9.40
N ASP A 112 -2.42 -21.27 10.69
CA ASP A 112 -3.27 -20.37 11.45
C ASP A 112 -3.09 -18.92 10.97
N THR A 113 -4.18 -18.27 10.61
CA THR A 113 -4.13 -16.91 10.03
C THR A 113 -3.79 -15.86 11.09
N SER A 114 -4.35 -15.96 12.30
CA SER A 114 -4.09 -15.02 13.38
C SER A 114 -2.61 -15.05 13.80
N THR A 115 -1.99 -16.23 13.87
CA THR A 115 -0.55 -16.37 14.12
C THR A 115 0.30 -15.78 12.99
N ALA A 116 -0.14 -15.88 11.73
CA ALA A 116 0.54 -15.25 10.59
C ALA A 116 0.48 -13.73 10.64
N ILE A 117 -0.68 -13.17 10.98
CA ILE A 117 -0.89 -11.74 11.22
C ILE A 117 0.02 -11.26 12.35
N ASP A 118 0.03 -11.97 13.48
CA ASP A 118 0.80 -11.62 14.66
C ASP A 118 2.29 -11.52 14.38
N ASN A 119 2.84 -12.53 13.72
CA ASN A 119 4.27 -12.58 13.42
C ASN A 119 4.67 -11.57 12.34
N ALA A 120 3.80 -11.27 11.37
CA ALA A 120 4.05 -10.22 10.40
C ALA A 120 4.15 -8.84 11.09
N ALA A 121 3.17 -8.51 11.93
CA ALA A 121 3.13 -7.25 12.66
C ALA A 121 4.31 -7.11 13.63
N TYR A 122 4.54 -8.13 14.47
CA TYR A 122 5.64 -8.18 15.42
C TYR A 122 6.99 -7.96 14.73
N ARG A 123 7.27 -8.64 13.60
CA ARG A 123 8.55 -8.53 12.90
C ARG A 123 8.74 -7.17 12.24
N VAL A 124 7.71 -6.59 11.64
CA VAL A 124 7.81 -5.24 11.08
C VAL A 124 8.10 -4.22 12.18
N LEU A 125 7.33 -4.23 13.27
CA LEU A 125 7.47 -3.25 14.35
C LEU A 125 8.79 -3.39 15.10
N SER A 126 9.23 -4.61 15.43
CA SER A 126 10.51 -4.84 16.11
C SER A 126 11.72 -4.51 15.24
N THR A 127 11.58 -4.57 13.91
CA THR A 127 12.63 -4.13 12.98
C THR A 127 12.73 -2.61 12.89
N LEU A 128 11.58 -1.93 12.80
CA LEU A 128 11.53 -0.46 12.71
C LEU A 128 11.87 0.22 14.04
N TYR A 129 11.48 -0.40 15.15
CA TYR A 129 11.67 0.13 16.51
C TYR A 129 12.39 -0.91 17.38
N PRO A 130 13.68 -1.18 17.13
CA PRO A 130 14.42 -2.19 17.87
C PRO A 130 14.56 -1.78 19.35
N LYS A 131 14.45 -2.75 20.25
CA LYS A 131 14.52 -2.56 21.71
C LYS A 131 15.78 -1.83 22.20
N SER A 132 16.88 -1.91 21.44
CA SER A 132 18.12 -1.18 21.72
C SER A 132 17.96 0.34 21.61
N SER A 133 17.10 0.82 20.71
CA SER A 133 16.82 2.25 20.49
C SER A 133 15.47 2.68 21.08
N TYR A 134 14.52 1.75 21.21
CA TYR A 134 13.18 1.99 21.72
C TYR A 134 12.81 1.02 22.86
N PRO A 135 13.50 1.09 24.02
CA PRO A 135 13.30 0.14 25.12
C PRO A 135 11.90 0.21 25.76
N GLN A 136 11.15 1.27 25.51
CA GLN A 136 9.77 1.44 25.98
C GLN A 136 8.76 0.54 25.26
N PHE A 137 9.11 -0.02 24.09
CA PHE A 137 8.22 -0.89 23.32
C PHE A 137 8.56 -2.36 23.58
N ASP A 138 7.68 -3.06 24.30
CA ASP A 138 7.81 -4.50 24.56
C ASP A 138 6.96 -5.33 23.59
N PHE A 139 7.45 -5.46 22.35
CA PHE A 139 6.73 -6.23 21.32
C PHE A 139 6.66 -7.73 21.61
N ASP A 140 7.58 -8.28 22.41
CA ASP A 140 7.54 -9.68 22.83
C ASP A 140 6.32 -9.93 23.73
N ALA A 141 6.08 -9.03 24.69
CA ALA A 141 4.88 -9.08 25.53
C ALA A 141 3.59 -8.86 24.72
N LYS A 142 3.60 -7.98 23.72
CA LYS A 142 2.45 -7.78 22.82
C LYS A 142 2.15 -9.02 21.98
N LEU A 143 3.17 -9.68 21.44
CA LEU A 143 3.03 -10.94 20.70
C LEU A 143 2.43 -12.04 21.60
N SER A 144 2.96 -12.20 22.83
CA SER A 144 2.44 -13.16 23.81
C SER A 144 0.96 -12.88 24.15
N THR A 145 0.60 -11.60 24.32
CA THR A 145 -0.78 -11.20 24.61
C THR A 145 -1.73 -11.53 23.46
N ALA A 146 -1.33 -11.26 22.20
CA ALA A 146 -2.14 -11.61 21.04
C ALA A 146 -2.34 -13.13 20.94
N GLN A 147 -1.25 -13.89 21.01
CA GLN A 147 -1.27 -15.36 20.83
C GLN A 147 -2.06 -16.10 21.91
N ALA A 148 -2.22 -15.51 23.10
CA ALA A 148 -3.05 -16.05 24.17
C ALA A 148 -4.55 -16.05 23.84
N THR A 149 -5.00 -15.26 22.86
CA THR A 149 -6.41 -15.20 22.43
C THR A 149 -6.75 -16.19 21.31
N ILE A 150 -5.74 -16.82 20.70
CA ILE A 150 -5.93 -17.81 19.64
C ILE A 150 -6.57 -19.08 20.23
N PRO A 151 -7.65 -19.61 19.64
CA PRO A 151 -8.39 -20.75 20.19
C PRO A 151 -7.52 -21.98 20.49
N SER A 152 -7.86 -22.71 21.55
CA SER A 152 -7.17 -23.95 21.96
C SER A 152 -7.26 -25.08 20.93
N GLY A 153 -8.24 -25.04 20.03
CA GLY A 153 -8.37 -25.99 18.92
C GLY A 153 -7.35 -25.81 17.80
N VAL A 154 -6.62 -24.68 17.77
CA VAL A 154 -5.53 -24.44 16.82
C VAL A 154 -4.27 -25.14 17.32
N THR A 155 -3.76 -26.11 16.56
CA THR A 155 -2.59 -26.91 16.96
C THR A 155 -1.30 -26.10 16.91
N GLN A 156 -0.27 -26.57 17.61
CA GLN A 156 1.05 -25.94 17.56
C GLN A 156 1.63 -25.92 16.15
N ASP A 157 1.44 -27.00 15.37
CA ASP A 157 1.90 -27.06 13.98
C ASP A 157 1.24 -25.98 13.10
N GLN A 158 -0.06 -25.72 13.28
CA GLN A 158 -0.76 -24.67 12.53
C GLN A 158 -0.23 -23.28 12.92
N ARG A 159 0.08 -23.07 14.19
CA ARG A 159 0.70 -21.83 14.69
C ARG A 159 2.10 -21.65 14.12
N ASP A 160 2.94 -22.68 14.12
CA ASP A 160 4.30 -22.62 13.58
C ASP A 160 4.31 -22.36 12.07
N GLN A 161 3.36 -22.95 11.33
CA GLN A 161 3.14 -22.67 9.90
C GLN A 161 2.73 -21.20 9.69
N GLY A 162 1.77 -20.70 10.48
CA GLY A 162 1.36 -19.30 10.45
C GLY A 162 2.52 -18.35 10.76
N ALA A 163 3.28 -18.63 11.81
CA ALA A 163 4.45 -17.85 12.21
C ALA A 163 5.50 -17.77 11.09
N SER A 164 5.79 -18.91 10.43
CA SER A 164 6.69 -18.96 9.27
C SER A 164 6.23 -18.04 8.13
N ILE A 165 4.93 -18.02 7.83
CA ILE A 165 4.33 -17.14 6.82
C ILE A 165 4.50 -15.67 7.23
N GLY A 166 4.13 -15.33 8.47
CA GLY A 166 4.22 -13.96 8.98
C GLY A 166 5.64 -13.40 8.95
N VAL A 167 6.62 -14.19 9.40
CA VAL A 167 8.05 -13.82 9.36
C VAL A 167 8.52 -13.56 7.93
N LYS A 168 8.15 -14.43 6.97
CA LYS A 168 8.54 -14.27 5.56
C LYS A 168 7.89 -13.05 4.91
N ALA A 169 6.60 -12.81 5.18
CA ALA A 169 5.90 -11.62 4.68
C ALA A 169 6.55 -10.33 5.19
N ALA A 170 6.88 -10.28 6.49
CA ALA A 170 7.61 -9.15 7.07
C ALA A 170 9.01 -8.98 6.47
N ALA A 171 9.72 -10.08 6.17
CA ALA A 171 11.03 -10.02 5.51
C ALA A 171 10.94 -9.46 4.08
N VAL A 172 9.94 -9.88 3.29
CA VAL A 172 9.67 -9.32 1.95
C VAL A 172 9.41 -7.82 2.04
N MET A 173 8.59 -7.38 3.00
CA MET A 173 8.34 -5.96 3.25
C MET A 173 9.63 -5.22 3.60
N ALA A 174 10.43 -5.74 4.54
CA ALA A 174 11.68 -5.12 4.97
C ALA A 174 12.67 -4.96 3.80
N VAL A 175 12.88 -6.00 2.98
CA VAL A 175 13.75 -5.95 1.80
C VAL A 175 13.24 -4.95 0.78
N THR A 176 11.94 -4.95 0.51
CA THR A 176 11.32 -4.02 -0.44
C THR A 176 11.49 -2.56 -0.02
N ARG A 177 11.58 -2.29 1.30
CA ARG A 177 11.65 -0.94 1.85
C ARG A 177 13.03 -0.54 2.40
N ALA A 178 14.05 -1.37 2.22
CA ALA A 178 15.39 -1.14 2.80
C ALA A 178 16.11 0.10 2.23
N HIS A 179 15.83 0.47 0.98
CA HIS A 179 16.47 1.57 0.26
C HIS A 179 15.45 2.47 -0.42
N ASP A 180 14.34 2.71 0.27
CA ASP A 180 13.21 3.47 -0.28
C ASP A 180 13.36 5.00 -0.13
N GLY A 181 14.53 5.49 0.32
CA GLY A 181 14.81 6.91 0.51
C GLY A 181 14.27 7.52 1.81
N SER A 182 13.64 6.73 2.69
CA SER A 182 13.08 7.22 3.97
C SER A 182 14.12 7.66 5.01
N ASP A 183 15.39 7.33 4.80
CA ASP A 183 16.53 7.71 5.63
C ASP A 183 17.22 9.01 5.16
N ASN A 184 16.70 9.66 4.10
CA ASN A 184 17.25 10.92 3.59
C ASN A 184 16.96 12.09 4.54
N ASN A 185 17.98 12.47 5.31
CA ASN A 185 17.95 13.56 6.28
C ASN A 185 18.66 14.83 5.79
N ALA A 186 18.83 15.02 4.47
CA ALA A 186 19.42 16.23 3.93
C ALA A 186 18.65 17.49 4.41
N PRO A 187 19.33 18.54 4.87
CA PRO A 187 18.68 19.73 5.39
C PRO A 187 18.03 20.54 4.27
N TYR A 188 16.85 21.09 4.55
CA TYR A 188 16.18 22.04 3.66
C TYR A 188 16.62 23.46 3.96
N THR A 189 16.99 24.20 2.91
CA THR A 189 17.27 25.64 3.01
C THR A 189 16.12 26.38 2.34
N PRO A 190 15.32 27.15 3.10
CA PRO A 190 14.23 27.89 2.49
C PRO A 190 14.70 28.99 1.56
N GLY A 191 13.91 29.27 0.52
CA GLY A 191 14.13 30.41 -0.36
C GLY A 191 13.89 31.76 0.35
N THR A 192 14.10 32.86 -0.38
CA THR A 192 13.95 34.23 0.16
C THR A 192 12.91 35.07 -0.58
N ARG A 193 12.18 34.48 -1.54
CA ARG A 193 11.17 35.20 -2.31
C ARG A 193 9.93 35.42 -1.44
N PRO A 194 9.16 36.49 -1.70
CA PRO A 194 7.84 36.64 -1.09
C PRO A 194 6.99 35.38 -1.31
N GLY A 195 6.53 34.78 -0.22
CA GLY A 195 5.76 33.55 -0.23
C GLY A 195 6.53 32.26 0.04
N ASP A 196 7.86 32.26 -0.06
CA ASP A 196 8.68 31.09 0.30
C ASP A 196 8.55 30.82 1.80
N TRP A 197 8.44 29.55 2.17
CA TRP A 197 8.25 29.13 3.55
C TRP A 197 9.43 29.58 4.40
N GLN A 198 9.13 30.06 5.60
CA GLN A 198 10.13 30.42 6.59
C GLN A 198 9.79 29.70 7.89
N GLN A 199 10.81 29.43 8.69
CA GLN A 199 10.58 28.97 10.06
C GLN A 199 9.76 30.02 10.83
N THR A 200 8.73 29.58 11.54
CA THR A 200 7.81 30.48 12.25
C THR A 200 8.24 30.72 13.70
N THR A 201 8.08 31.95 14.19
CA THR A 201 8.40 32.34 15.58
C THR A 201 7.25 33.12 16.25
N PRO A 202 6.82 32.80 17.48
CA PRO A 202 7.18 31.60 18.23
C PRO A 202 6.65 30.35 17.50
N GLY A 203 7.41 29.26 17.59
CA GLY A 203 7.13 27.99 16.92
C GLY A 203 8.10 26.92 17.42
N PRO A 204 7.91 25.63 17.07
CA PRO A 204 8.86 24.60 17.41
C PRO A 204 10.26 24.99 16.91
N GLU A 205 11.23 24.99 17.82
CA GLU A 205 12.64 25.16 17.47
C GLU A 205 13.07 23.95 16.63
N GLY A 206 13.66 24.18 15.45
CA GLY A 206 14.24 23.11 14.65
C GLY A 206 14.18 23.34 13.13
N ALA A 207 14.88 22.46 12.41
CA ALA A 207 14.87 22.40 10.95
C ALA A 207 13.49 21.98 10.39
N ALA A 208 13.30 22.16 9.08
CA ALA A 208 12.13 21.64 8.38
C ALA A 208 11.95 20.13 8.65
N LEU A 209 10.71 19.71 8.89
CA LEU A 209 10.42 18.33 9.26
C LEU A 209 10.33 17.42 8.02
N THR A 210 11.24 16.45 7.95
CA THR A 210 11.33 15.42 6.91
C THR A 210 11.21 15.99 5.49
N PRO A 211 12.05 16.96 5.07
CA PRO A 211 11.86 17.67 3.81
C PRO A 211 11.97 16.77 2.59
N ASN A 212 12.77 15.71 2.65
CA ASN A 212 12.99 14.80 1.53
C ASN A 212 11.93 13.69 1.40
N TRP A 213 10.83 13.76 2.18
CA TRP A 213 9.85 12.68 2.21
C TRP A 213 9.08 12.52 0.89
N GLY A 214 9.03 13.58 0.06
CA GLY A 214 8.50 13.52 -1.29
C GLY A 214 9.29 12.61 -2.23
N GLY A 215 10.57 12.34 -1.91
CA GLY A 215 11.43 11.43 -2.65
C GLY A 215 11.39 9.96 -2.19
N VAL A 216 10.56 9.63 -1.19
CA VAL A 216 10.41 8.23 -0.74
C VAL A 216 9.75 7.41 -1.84
N GLN A 217 10.29 6.23 -2.14
CA GLN A 217 9.72 5.32 -3.13
C GLN A 217 8.25 5.04 -2.78
N PRO A 218 7.29 5.26 -3.68
CA PRO A 218 5.88 5.00 -3.39
C PRO A 218 5.59 3.54 -3.06
N PHE A 219 4.48 3.30 -2.37
CA PHE A 219 3.96 1.97 -2.08
C PHE A 219 3.11 1.44 -3.23
N THR A 220 2.23 2.28 -3.79
CA THR A 220 1.31 1.89 -4.87
C THR A 220 1.39 2.79 -6.09
N MET A 221 1.73 4.08 -5.92
CA MET A 221 1.95 5.00 -7.05
C MET A 221 3.13 4.55 -7.91
N ILE A 222 3.12 4.94 -9.19
CA ILE A 222 4.20 4.70 -10.14
C ILE A 222 5.34 5.70 -9.92
N THR A 223 5.00 6.97 -9.68
CA THR A 223 5.94 8.06 -9.40
C THR A 223 5.46 8.89 -8.21
N THR A 224 6.38 9.58 -7.54
CA THR A 224 6.07 10.42 -6.37
C THR A 224 5.13 11.58 -6.69
N ASN A 225 5.17 12.05 -7.94
CA ASN A 225 4.37 13.16 -8.44
C ASN A 225 3.09 12.75 -9.19
N GLN A 226 2.72 11.47 -9.18
CA GLN A 226 1.58 10.94 -9.96
C GLN A 226 0.27 11.71 -9.69
N PHE A 227 0.03 12.11 -8.44
CA PHE A 227 -1.16 12.87 -8.03
C PHE A 227 -0.84 14.27 -7.52
N ARG A 228 0.30 14.82 -7.96
CA ARG A 228 0.70 16.19 -7.64
C ARG A 228 -0.40 17.15 -8.14
N PRO A 229 -1.02 17.94 -7.25
CA PRO A 229 -1.97 18.95 -7.66
C PRO A 229 -1.27 20.06 -8.46
N ASN A 230 -2.01 20.68 -9.37
CA ASN A 230 -1.58 21.93 -9.98
C ASN A 230 -1.50 23.03 -8.91
N PHE A 231 -0.70 24.06 -9.18
CA PHE A 231 -0.71 25.28 -8.39
C PHE A 231 -2.16 25.79 -8.17
N PRO A 232 -2.48 26.30 -6.97
CA PRO A 232 -3.80 26.85 -6.70
C PRO A 232 -4.16 27.95 -7.70
N GLU A 233 -5.46 28.06 -7.98
CA GLU A 233 -6.02 29.12 -8.81
C GLU A 233 -5.44 29.18 -10.24
N ARG A 234 -4.90 28.06 -10.75
CA ARG A 234 -4.20 27.97 -12.05
C ARG A 234 -3.00 28.92 -12.18
N SER A 235 -2.48 29.40 -11.05
CA SER A 235 -1.28 30.22 -11.00
C SER A 235 -0.09 29.44 -11.54
N LYS A 236 0.92 30.12 -12.07
CA LYS A 236 2.18 29.48 -12.55
C LYS A 236 3.35 29.70 -11.61
N SER A 237 3.15 30.50 -10.56
CA SER A 237 4.17 30.81 -9.55
C SER A 237 3.52 31.22 -8.23
N VAL A 238 4.31 31.16 -7.15
CA VAL A 238 3.89 31.70 -5.84
C VAL A 238 3.59 33.20 -5.95
N THR A 239 4.39 33.98 -6.68
CA THR A 239 4.15 35.43 -6.85
C THR A 239 2.80 35.72 -7.49
N GLU A 240 2.42 34.98 -8.54
CA GLU A 240 1.11 35.10 -9.16
C GLU A 240 -0.01 34.71 -8.18
N LEU A 241 0.16 33.58 -7.47
CA LEU A 241 -0.78 33.11 -6.47
C LEU A 241 -1.07 34.18 -5.40
N LEU A 242 -0.02 34.79 -4.82
CA LEU A 242 -0.17 35.82 -3.79
C LEU A 242 -0.94 37.06 -4.28
N GLY A 243 -0.89 37.33 -5.60
CA GLY A 243 -1.61 38.43 -6.23
C GLY A 243 -3.10 38.17 -6.45
N THR A 244 -3.54 36.91 -6.45
CA THR A 244 -4.93 36.53 -6.73
C THR A 244 -5.90 36.97 -5.63
N ASP A 245 -7.14 37.28 -6.01
CA ASP A 245 -8.18 37.63 -5.05
C ASP A 245 -8.57 36.43 -4.18
N THR A 246 -8.57 35.21 -4.73
CA THR A 246 -8.82 33.98 -3.96
C THR A 246 -7.79 33.80 -2.84
N TYR A 247 -6.49 34.00 -3.12
CA TYR A 247 -5.47 33.91 -2.07
C TYR A 247 -5.70 34.94 -0.96
N LYS A 248 -6.01 36.19 -1.33
CA LYS A 248 -6.29 37.26 -0.36
C LYS A 248 -7.52 36.94 0.50
N GLN A 249 -8.57 36.37 -0.09
CA GLN A 249 -9.75 35.92 0.64
C GLN A 249 -9.43 34.79 1.62
N HIS A 250 -8.64 33.79 1.19
CA HIS A 250 -8.18 32.71 2.07
C HIS A 250 -7.29 33.23 3.21
N LEU A 251 -6.40 34.18 2.91
CA LEU A 251 -5.55 34.81 3.92
C LEU A 251 -6.39 35.58 4.96
N GLN A 252 -7.39 36.34 4.50
CA GLN A 252 -8.32 37.07 5.39
C GLN A 252 -9.16 36.09 6.24
N GLU A 253 -9.66 35.01 5.64
CA GLU A 253 -10.40 33.97 6.36
C GLU A 253 -9.56 33.40 7.52
N VAL A 254 -8.30 33.02 7.24
CA VAL A 254 -7.42 32.48 8.28
C VAL A 254 -7.04 33.54 9.30
N ARG A 255 -6.86 34.80 8.90
CA ARG A 255 -6.60 35.90 9.84
C ARG A 255 -7.73 36.04 10.86
N GLU A 256 -8.97 36.00 10.39
CA GLU A 256 -10.15 36.16 11.25
C GLU A 256 -10.43 34.91 12.07
N LYS A 257 -10.48 33.74 11.44
CA LYS A 257 -10.92 32.48 12.06
C LYS A 257 -9.80 31.66 12.67
N GLY A 258 -8.56 31.88 12.29
CA GLY A 258 -7.41 31.09 12.72
C GLY A 258 -6.63 31.68 13.90
N ARG A 259 -6.89 32.95 14.26
CA ARG A 259 -6.22 33.61 15.38
C ARG A 259 -6.59 32.99 16.73
N ARG A 260 -5.65 32.99 17.68
CA ARG A 260 -5.88 32.46 19.05
C ARG A 260 -7.09 33.09 19.75
N ASP A 261 -7.25 34.39 19.63
CA ASP A 261 -8.28 35.20 20.28
C ASP A 261 -9.40 35.58 19.30
N SER A 262 -9.81 34.63 18.44
CA SER A 262 -10.80 34.89 17.40
C SER A 262 -12.16 35.18 18.00
N THR A 263 -12.80 36.26 17.56
CA THR A 263 -14.19 36.60 17.88
C THR A 263 -15.19 36.09 16.84
N SER A 264 -14.70 35.58 15.69
CA SER A 264 -15.53 35.09 14.58
C SER A 264 -15.52 33.57 14.42
N ARG A 265 -14.60 32.86 15.08
CA ARG A 265 -14.59 31.39 15.19
C ARG A 265 -15.54 30.96 16.31
N THR A 266 -16.41 29.99 16.03
CA THR A 266 -17.35 29.49 17.05
C THR A 266 -16.65 28.57 18.06
N ALA A 267 -17.30 28.32 19.20
CA ALA A 267 -16.82 27.36 20.19
C ALA A 267 -16.68 25.94 19.60
N ASP A 268 -17.67 25.48 18.81
CA ASP A 268 -17.58 24.18 18.13
C ASP A 268 -16.44 24.13 17.11
N GLN A 269 -16.20 25.19 16.34
CA GLN A 269 -15.05 25.27 15.43
C GLN A 269 -13.71 25.17 16.18
N THR A 270 -13.62 25.76 17.38
CA THR A 270 -12.42 25.64 18.23
C THR A 270 -12.24 24.21 18.75
N LEU A 271 -13.34 23.55 19.15
CA LEU A 271 -13.29 22.14 19.56
C LEU A 271 -12.93 21.23 18.39
N ALA A 272 -13.51 21.43 17.20
CA ALA A 272 -13.20 20.68 15.99
C ALA A 272 -11.75 20.90 15.53
N ALA A 273 -11.24 22.13 15.62
CA ALA A 273 -9.83 22.48 15.38
C ALA A 273 -8.89 21.58 16.18
N HIS A 274 -9.06 21.52 17.50
CA HIS A 274 -8.23 20.68 18.37
C HIS A 274 -8.54 19.18 18.22
N TRP A 275 -9.79 18.81 17.93
CA TRP A 275 -10.18 17.41 17.79
C TRP A 275 -9.43 16.71 16.65
N TRP A 276 -9.25 17.41 15.53
CA TRP A 276 -8.46 16.94 14.38
C TRP A 276 -6.96 17.23 14.50
N ALA A 277 -6.51 17.99 15.51
CA ALA A 277 -5.13 18.47 15.61
C ALA A 277 -4.12 17.33 15.77
N ASN A 278 -4.02 16.77 16.98
CA ASN A 278 -3.09 15.70 17.34
C ASN A 278 -1.64 15.99 16.88
N ASP A 279 -1.22 17.26 16.88
CA ASP A 279 0.14 17.65 16.47
C ASP A 279 1.15 17.47 17.62
N LEU A 280 0.67 17.19 18.84
CA LEU A 280 1.47 17.16 20.08
C LEU A 280 2.07 15.78 20.38
N ASP A 281 3.24 15.77 20.99
CA ASP A 281 3.85 14.52 21.47
C ASP A 281 2.99 13.92 22.59
N GLY A 282 2.95 12.58 22.67
CA GLY A 282 2.03 11.87 23.56
C GLY A 282 0.64 11.59 22.96
N THR A 283 0.32 12.14 21.79
CA THR A 283 -0.88 11.80 21.01
C THR A 283 -0.56 10.76 19.93
N TYR A 284 -1.57 10.10 19.38
CA TYR A 284 -1.39 9.17 18.26
C TYR A 284 -1.10 9.82 16.89
N LYS A 285 -0.98 11.16 16.85
CA LYS A 285 -0.75 11.93 15.61
C LYS A 285 -1.87 11.77 14.55
N PRO A 286 -1.88 12.55 13.46
CA PRO A 286 -2.96 12.49 12.48
C PRO A 286 -3.14 11.11 11.82
N PRO A 287 -2.06 10.40 11.40
CA PRO A 287 -2.20 9.04 10.87
C PRO A 287 -2.81 8.06 11.88
N GLY A 288 -2.41 8.11 13.15
CA GLY A 288 -2.97 7.25 14.19
C GLY A 288 -4.43 7.56 14.49
N HIS A 289 -4.84 8.84 14.42
CA HIS A 289 -6.24 9.23 14.55
C HIS A 289 -7.12 8.56 13.49
N LEU A 290 -6.69 8.57 12.22
CA LEU A 290 -7.43 7.95 11.11
C LEU A 290 -7.46 6.42 11.22
N ILE A 291 -6.37 5.79 11.70
CA ILE A 291 -6.35 4.35 12.02
C ILE A 291 -7.33 4.03 13.17
N ASP A 292 -7.38 4.88 14.19
CA ASP A 292 -8.29 4.74 15.33
C ASP A 292 -9.78 4.82 14.92
N GLN A 293 -10.10 5.77 14.04
CA GLN A 293 -11.42 5.87 13.44
C GLN A 293 -11.72 4.65 12.56
N THR A 294 -10.74 4.14 11.81
CA THR A 294 -10.89 2.91 11.01
C THR A 294 -11.25 1.72 11.89
N ILE A 295 -10.66 1.58 13.09
CA ILE A 295 -11.05 0.56 14.08
C ILE A 295 -12.52 0.73 14.47
N THR A 296 -12.92 1.95 14.83
CA THR A 296 -14.31 2.26 15.23
C THR A 296 -15.33 1.97 14.12
N ILE A 297 -14.95 2.23 12.87
CA ILE A 297 -15.79 1.97 11.70
C ILE A 297 -15.86 0.46 11.41
N ALA A 298 -14.73 -0.25 11.46
CA ALA A 298 -14.66 -1.69 11.24
C ALA A 298 -15.59 -2.46 12.20
N ASP A 299 -15.62 -2.06 13.48
CA ASP A 299 -16.51 -2.65 14.49
C ASP A 299 -18.02 -2.48 14.18
N LYS A 300 -18.36 -1.51 13.32
CA LYS A 300 -19.74 -1.22 12.89
C LYS A 300 -20.10 -1.82 11.52
N LEU A 301 -19.13 -2.34 10.77
CA LEU A 301 -19.37 -2.91 9.44
C LEU A 301 -20.06 -4.27 9.55
N THR A 302 -21.15 -4.45 8.81
CA THR A 302 -21.88 -5.73 8.80
C THR A 302 -21.08 -6.80 8.07
N GLY A 303 -20.92 -7.97 8.71
CA GLY A 303 -20.20 -9.09 8.13
C GLY A 303 -18.69 -8.86 8.00
N GLN A 304 -18.13 -7.92 8.78
CA GLN A 304 -16.70 -7.71 8.87
C GLN A 304 -16.02 -8.88 9.59
N THR A 305 -14.86 -9.30 9.10
CA THR A 305 -14.06 -10.40 9.63
C THR A 305 -12.60 -9.97 9.73
N GLU A 306 -11.77 -10.73 10.46
CA GLU A 306 -10.33 -10.48 10.56
C GLU A 306 -9.66 -10.37 9.18
N LEU A 307 -10.01 -11.26 8.23
CA LEU A 307 -9.47 -11.22 6.86
C LEU A 307 -9.93 -9.96 6.09
N LYS A 308 -11.18 -9.53 6.30
CA LYS A 308 -11.69 -8.28 5.71
C LYS A 308 -11.01 -7.06 6.34
N ASN A 309 -10.69 -7.11 7.63
CA ASN A 309 -9.90 -6.09 8.31
C ASN A 309 -8.47 -6.05 7.79
N ALA A 310 -7.81 -7.19 7.56
CA ALA A 310 -6.48 -7.23 6.95
C ALA A 310 -6.45 -6.47 5.62
N LYS A 311 -7.48 -6.65 4.77
CA LYS A 311 -7.63 -5.89 3.52
C LYS A 311 -7.94 -4.41 3.75
N LEU A 312 -8.88 -4.09 4.62
CA LEU A 312 -9.29 -2.70 4.90
C LEU A 312 -8.10 -1.87 5.40
N PHE A 313 -7.40 -2.35 6.43
CA PHE A 313 -6.27 -1.63 7.02
C PHE A 313 -5.08 -1.53 6.07
N ALA A 314 -4.85 -2.54 5.21
CA ALA A 314 -3.85 -2.45 4.15
C ALA A 314 -4.20 -1.36 3.13
N LEU A 315 -5.42 -1.33 2.60
CA LEU A 315 -5.86 -0.29 1.65
C LEU A 315 -5.71 1.12 2.26
N VAL A 316 -6.21 1.31 3.48
CA VAL A 316 -6.14 2.60 4.20
C VAL A 316 -4.69 3.02 4.41
N SER A 317 -3.85 2.11 4.89
CA SER A 317 -2.46 2.43 5.23
C SER A 317 -1.59 2.69 4.01
N LEU A 318 -1.74 1.89 2.94
CA LEU A 318 -1.06 2.10 1.66
C LEU A 318 -1.45 3.46 1.06
N ALA A 319 -2.74 3.79 1.05
CA ALA A 319 -3.22 5.08 0.54
C ALA A 319 -2.71 6.26 1.37
N MET A 320 -2.72 6.17 2.70
CA MET A 320 -2.19 7.24 3.55
C MET A 320 -0.68 7.44 3.37
N SER A 321 0.09 6.36 3.18
CA SER A 321 1.53 6.49 2.95
C SER A 321 1.84 7.19 1.62
N ASP A 322 1.15 6.83 0.54
CA ASP A 322 1.30 7.51 -0.76
C ASP A 322 0.75 8.95 -0.75
N ALA A 323 -0.27 9.22 0.06
CA ALA A 323 -0.75 10.56 0.34
C ALA A 323 0.31 11.42 1.06
N ALA A 324 1.06 10.86 2.01
CA ALA A 324 2.17 11.55 2.65
C ALA A 324 3.25 11.92 1.62
N ILE A 325 3.63 10.97 0.77
CA ILE A 325 4.63 11.18 -0.28
C ILE A 325 4.18 12.31 -1.22
N SER A 326 2.93 12.26 -1.69
CA SER A 326 2.35 13.29 -2.57
C SER A 326 2.32 14.68 -1.91
N ALA A 327 1.95 14.74 -0.62
CA ALA A 327 1.89 16.00 0.11
C ALA A 327 3.27 16.60 0.35
N TRP A 328 4.27 15.78 0.71
CA TRP A 328 5.64 16.26 0.93
C TRP A 328 6.37 16.61 -0.36
N ASP A 329 6.10 15.89 -1.45
CA ASP A 329 6.57 16.23 -2.80
C ASP A 329 6.17 17.66 -3.17
N VAL A 330 4.90 18.02 -2.99
CA VAL A 330 4.43 19.39 -3.26
C VAL A 330 5.09 20.40 -2.32
N LYS A 331 5.21 20.06 -1.03
CA LYS A 331 5.73 20.97 0.00
C LYS A 331 7.17 21.36 -0.23
N PHE A 332 8.02 20.43 -0.65
CA PHE A 332 9.48 20.61 -0.64
C PHE A 332 10.15 20.41 -2.01
N ASP A 333 9.60 19.53 -2.86
CA ASP A 333 10.22 19.15 -4.14
C ASP A 333 9.63 19.93 -5.33
N THR A 334 8.94 21.04 -5.05
CA THR A 334 8.43 21.97 -6.05
C THR A 334 8.72 23.42 -5.68
N ASN A 335 8.49 24.32 -6.62
CA ASN A 335 8.65 25.75 -6.40
C ASN A 335 7.45 26.40 -5.66
N THR A 336 6.69 25.59 -4.90
CA THR A 336 5.41 25.94 -4.26
C THR A 336 5.51 25.94 -2.73
N ASP A 337 6.71 25.93 -2.16
CA ASP A 337 6.99 25.84 -0.73
C ASP A 337 6.39 27.02 0.07
N LEU A 338 5.06 27.05 0.18
CA LEU A 338 4.30 28.22 0.55
C LEU A 338 4.41 28.48 2.05
N TRP A 339 4.66 29.74 2.40
CA TRP A 339 4.70 30.20 3.78
C TRP A 339 3.40 29.93 4.56
N ARG A 340 3.56 29.72 5.87
CA ARG A 340 2.43 29.54 6.78
C ARG A 340 1.62 30.84 6.94
N PRO A 341 0.31 30.76 7.27
CA PRO A 341 -0.52 31.94 7.49
C PRO A 341 0.06 32.91 8.51
N GLN A 342 0.72 32.43 9.57
CA GLN A 342 1.41 33.28 10.55
C GLN A 342 2.41 34.24 9.90
N THR A 343 3.25 33.75 9.00
CA THR A 343 4.25 34.59 8.30
C THR A 343 3.55 35.52 7.32
N ALA A 344 2.61 35.00 6.53
CA ALA A 344 1.89 35.77 5.52
C ALA A 344 1.07 36.92 6.11
N ILE A 345 0.35 36.68 7.20
CA ILE A 345 -0.50 37.67 7.86
C ILE A 345 0.35 38.81 8.42
N ARG A 346 1.42 38.48 9.15
CA ARG A 346 2.32 39.50 9.72
C ARG A 346 3.04 40.33 8.65
N ALA A 347 3.32 39.72 7.49
CA ALA A 347 3.92 40.41 6.36
C ALA A 347 2.92 41.30 5.60
N THR A 348 1.64 40.92 5.58
CA THR A 348 0.60 41.57 4.76
C THR A 348 -0.20 42.63 5.52
N PHE A 349 -0.35 42.47 6.84
CA PHE A 349 -1.22 43.31 7.68
C PHE A 349 -0.39 44.03 8.77
N PRO A 350 0.08 45.27 8.51
CA PRO A 350 0.88 46.04 9.46
C PRO A 350 0.15 46.37 10.77
N ASP A 351 -1.17 46.32 10.76
CA ASP A 351 -2.05 46.51 11.92
C ASP A 351 -2.16 45.24 12.81
N ASP A 352 -1.61 44.11 12.37
CA ASP A 352 -1.62 42.82 13.08
C ASP A 352 -0.24 42.13 13.12
N PRO A 353 0.84 42.84 13.52
CA PRO A 353 2.21 42.31 13.44
C PRO A 353 2.48 41.18 14.45
N ASN A 354 1.61 41.02 15.45
CA ASN A 354 1.73 40.04 16.52
C ASN A 354 0.74 38.87 16.38
N TRP A 355 0.08 38.73 15.22
CA TRP A 355 -0.87 37.64 14.98
C TRP A 355 -0.29 36.28 15.33
N VAL A 356 -1.06 35.43 16.03
CA VAL A 356 -0.67 34.06 16.38
C VAL A 356 -1.81 33.07 16.11
N PRO A 357 -1.51 31.85 15.64
CA PRO A 357 -2.52 30.83 15.36
C PRO A 357 -3.17 30.29 16.64
N GLU A 358 -4.37 29.70 16.53
CA GLU A 358 -5.02 28.95 17.61
C GLU A 358 -4.27 27.67 17.98
N SER A 359 -3.55 27.06 17.03
CA SER A 359 -2.68 25.92 17.30
C SER A 359 -1.67 26.25 18.40
N LYS A 360 -1.55 25.36 19.39
CA LYS A 360 -0.75 25.59 20.61
C LYS A 360 -0.14 24.30 21.15
N ASN A 361 1.09 24.40 21.64
CA ASN A 361 1.80 23.28 22.27
C ASN A 361 1.23 22.98 23.67
N GLY A 362 1.70 21.93 24.35
CA GLY A 362 1.22 21.56 25.69
C GLY A 362 1.42 22.62 26.78
N ALA A 363 2.29 23.61 26.57
CA ALA A 363 2.48 24.76 27.45
C ALA A 363 1.54 25.94 27.10
N GLY A 364 0.64 25.78 26.12
CA GLY A 364 -0.25 26.82 25.65
C GLY A 364 0.42 27.89 24.77
N VAL A 365 1.62 27.64 24.24
CA VAL A 365 2.32 28.58 23.35
C VAL A 365 1.94 28.29 21.90
N SER A 366 1.59 29.33 21.14
CA SER A 366 1.13 29.17 19.76
C SER A 366 2.26 28.71 18.86
N PHE A 367 1.93 27.86 17.88
CA PHE A 367 2.89 27.45 16.88
C PHE A 367 2.24 27.13 15.53
N SER A 368 3.07 27.18 14.48
CA SER A 368 2.77 26.56 13.20
C SER A 368 3.67 25.34 13.00
N PRO A 369 3.19 24.22 12.44
CA PRO A 369 4.03 23.06 12.17
C PRO A 369 5.21 23.39 11.23
N PRO A 370 6.41 22.83 11.46
CA PRO A 370 7.67 23.27 10.82
C PRO A 370 7.87 22.67 9.42
N PHE A 371 6.92 22.94 8.52
CA PHE A 371 6.96 22.57 7.11
C PHE A 371 6.03 23.49 6.29
N PRO A 372 6.23 23.63 4.97
CA PRO A 372 5.42 24.46 4.08
C PRO A 372 3.92 24.19 4.17
N ALA A 373 3.10 25.18 3.80
CA ALA A 373 1.65 25.13 3.94
C ALA A 373 0.99 24.25 2.86
N TYR A 374 1.28 24.51 1.59
CA TYR A 374 0.59 23.86 0.47
C TYR A 374 1.22 22.49 0.13
N ILE A 375 0.45 21.40 -0.05
CA ILE A 375 -0.95 21.16 0.35
C ILE A 375 -1.06 20.71 1.81
N SER A 376 -2.23 20.75 2.44
CA SER A 376 -2.36 20.31 3.83
C SER A 376 -2.14 18.80 3.98
N GLY A 377 -1.21 18.41 4.86
CA GLY A 377 -0.93 16.99 5.16
C GLY A 377 -2.16 16.29 5.74
N HIS A 378 -2.79 16.89 6.76
CA HIS A 378 -4.06 16.43 7.35
C HIS A 378 -5.12 16.14 6.29
N ALA A 379 -5.45 17.14 5.46
CA ALA A 379 -6.47 16.97 4.42
C ALA A 379 -6.08 15.90 3.39
N THR A 380 -4.79 15.78 3.04
CA THR A 380 -4.35 14.74 2.10
C THR A 380 -4.51 13.34 2.70
N PHE A 381 -4.17 13.16 3.98
CA PHE A 381 -4.44 11.91 4.70
C PHE A 381 -5.94 11.62 4.82
N ALA A 382 -6.74 12.61 5.22
CA ALA A 382 -8.18 12.46 5.42
C ALA A 382 -8.90 12.16 4.10
N GLY A 383 -8.52 12.82 3.00
CA GLY A 383 -9.01 12.53 1.65
C GLY A 383 -8.68 11.10 1.21
N ALA A 384 -7.45 10.62 1.47
CA ALA A 384 -7.07 9.25 1.15
C ALA A 384 -7.84 8.22 1.99
N TRP A 385 -7.95 8.47 3.30
CA TRP A 385 -8.68 7.63 4.23
C TRP A 385 -10.17 7.53 3.89
N ALA A 386 -10.85 8.67 3.73
CA ALA A 386 -12.27 8.71 3.36
C ALA A 386 -12.50 8.11 1.97
N GLY A 387 -11.58 8.37 1.03
CA GLY A 387 -11.61 7.83 -0.31
C GLY A 387 -11.52 6.30 -0.36
N VAL A 388 -10.71 5.69 0.50
CA VAL A 388 -10.64 4.22 0.64
C VAL A 388 -11.94 3.71 1.26
N LEU A 389 -12.38 4.30 2.37
CA LEU A 389 -13.56 3.83 3.10
C LEU A 389 -14.82 3.86 2.24
N LYS A 390 -15.09 4.95 1.52
CA LYS A 390 -16.28 5.05 0.67
C LYS A 390 -16.31 4.01 -0.44
N ARG A 391 -15.15 3.71 -1.04
CA ARG A 391 -15.04 2.68 -2.09
C ARG A 391 -15.10 1.26 -1.51
N TYR A 392 -14.54 1.06 -0.31
CA TYR A 392 -14.57 -0.23 0.37
C TYR A 392 -15.99 -0.64 0.78
N VAL A 393 -16.77 0.30 1.35
CA VAL A 393 -18.15 0.00 1.77
C VAL A 393 -19.18 0.14 0.64
N GLY A 394 -18.78 0.70 -0.51
CA GLY A 394 -19.64 0.90 -1.68
C GLY A 394 -20.53 2.15 -1.60
N GLY A 395 -20.22 3.12 -0.74
CA GLY A 395 -20.99 4.35 -0.54
C GLY A 395 -20.33 5.31 0.44
N ASP A 396 -20.72 6.58 0.40
CA ASP A 396 -20.14 7.64 1.25
C ASP A 396 -20.89 7.83 2.58
N ALA A 397 -22.19 7.55 2.60
CA ALA A 397 -23.03 7.68 3.80
C ALA A 397 -22.76 6.55 4.79
N PHE A 398 -22.20 6.91 5.94
CA PHE A 398 -21.91 5.99 7.05
C PHE A 398 -21.86 6.77 8.35
N SER A 399 -22.54 6.30 9.40
CA SER A 399 -22.62 7.03 10.67
C SER A 399 -21.76 6.41 11.76
N TRP A 400 -20.87 7.20 12.37
CA TRP A 400 -20.05 6.78 13.50
C TRP A 400 -19.79 7.94 14.45
N THR A 401 -19.34 7.59 15.66
CA THR A 401 -18.92 8.54 16.69
C THR A 401 -17.53 8.15 17.14
N ALA A 402 -16.61 9.11 17.20
CA ALA A 402 -15.22 8.90 17.59
C ALA A 402 -14.77 9.93 18.63
N THR A 403 -13.62 9.70 19.25
CA THR A 403 -12.97 10.59 20.23
C THR A 403 -11.56 10.95 19.76
N THR A 404 -10.91 11.86 20.48
CA THR A 404 -9.56 12.35 20.17
C THR A 404 -8.57 12.21 21.34
N ASP A 405 -7.27 12.09 21.04
CA ASP A 405 -6.19 12.17 22.04
C ASP A 405 -5.78 13.62 22.34
N ASP A 406 -6.25 14.61 21.57
CA ASP A 406 -5.80 15.98 21.70
C ASP A 406 -6.19 16.59 23.07
N PRO A 407 -5.22 17.13 23.85
CA PRO A 407 -5.48 17.59 25.20
C PRO A 407 -6.36 18.85 25.27
N TYR A 408 -6.56 19.56 24.16
CA TYR A 408 -7.39 20.77 24.10
C TYR A 408 -8.81 20.51 23.61
N ALA A 409 -9.11 19.30 23.12
CA ALA A 409 -10.45 18.89 22.70
C ALA A 409 -11.17 18.16 23.84
N LYS A 410 -11.47 18.91 24.91
CA LYS A 410 -12.09 18.38 26.14
C LYS A 410 -13.42 19.05 26.46
N ASP A 411 -14.31 18.29 27.09
CA ASP A 411 -15.56 18.80 27.65
C ASP A 411 -15.31 19.62 28.93
N ALA A 412 -16.37 20.19 29.49
CA ALA A 412 -16.30 20.99 30.72
C ALA A 412 -15.77 20.21 31.95
N ASN A 413 -15.77 18.87 31.90
CA ASN A 413 -15.25 17.99 32.95
C ASN A 413 -13.83 17.49 32.66
N GLY A 414 -13.18 18.00 31.62
CA GLY A 414 -11.82 17.61 31.23
C GLY A 414 -11.74 16.25 30.54
N ARG A 415 -12.86 15.67 30.08
CA ARG A 415 -12.89 14.42 29.32
C ARG A 415 -12.72 14.69 27.83
N PRO A 416 -12.03 13.83 27.06
CA PRO A 416 -12.00 13.97 25.61
C PRO A 416 -13.41 14.06 25.02
N ILE A 417 -13.65 15.03 24.14
CA ILE A 417 -14.95 15.16 23.47
C ILE A 417 -15.12 14.07 22.42
N THR A 418 -16.38 13.75 22.13
CA THR A 418 -16.74 12.92 20.98
C THR A 418 -17.29 13.77 19.84
N ARG A 419 -17.07 13.33 18.60
CA ARG A 419 -17.67 13.90 17.39
C ARG A 419 -18.37 12.81 16.60
N SER A 420 -19.50 13.15 15.99
CA SER A 420 -20.31 12.24 15.18
C SER A 420 -20.33 12.71 13.73
N PHE A 421 -20.17 11.75 12.82
CA PHE A 421 -20.17 11.98 11.38
C PHE A 421 -21.23 11.11 10.72
N THR A 422 -21.75 11.57 9.59
CA THR A 422 -22.76 10.86 8.79
C THR A 422 -22.26 10.42 7.41
N SER A 423 -21.06 10.87 7.03
CA SER A 423 -20.37 10.43 5.81
C SER A 423 -18.84 10.56 5.95
N PHE A 424 -18.10 9.72 5.24
CA PHE A 424 -16.64 9.79 5.22
C PHE A 424 -16.14 11.11 4.63
N SER A 425 -16.78 11.58 3.55
CA SER A 425 -16.42 12.85 2.93
C SER A 425 -16.68 14.05 3.86
N SER A 426 -17.75 14.04 4.67
CA SER A 426 -17.98 15.12 5.65
C SER A 426 -16.91 15.16 6.75
N ALA A 427 -16.41 14.00 7.19
CA ALA A 427 -15.32 13.92 8.16
C ALA A 427 -14.01 14.46 7.57
N ALA A 428 -13.66 14.07 6.34
CA ALA A 428 -12.48 14.60 5.66
C ALA A 428 -12.59 16.12 5.36
N GLN A 429 -13.80 16.61 5.09
CA GLN A 429 -14.03 18.04 4.93
C GLN A 429 -13.85 18.80 6.25
N GLU A 430 -14.36 18.27 7.36
CA GLU A 430 -14.16 18.89 8.68
C GLU A 430 -12.69 18.86 9.11
N ASP A 431 -11.97 17.77 8.84
CA ASP A 431 -10.52 17.70 9.06
C ASP A 431 -9.78 18.80 8.29
N ALA A 432 -10.08 19.00 7.00
CA ALA A 432 -9.49 20.07 6.21
C ALA A 432 -9.82 21.47 6.75
N LEU A 433 -11.08 21.72 7.13
CA LEU A 433 -11.52 22.99 7.72
C LEU A 433 -10.91 23.26 9.09
N SER A 434 -10.67 22.21 9.89
CA SER A 434 -10.04 22.30 11.21
C SER A 434 -8.68 23.02 11.14
N ARG A 435 -7.98 22.91 10.02
CA ARG A 435 -6.67 23.50 9.81
C ARG A 435 -6.71 25.02 9.59
N ILE A 436 -7.82 25.52 9.05
CA ILE A 436 -8.12 26.96 8.95
C ILE A 436 -8.43 27.49 10.34
N TRP A 437 -9.27 26.79 11.10
CA TRP A 437 -9.67 27.17 12.46
C TRP A 437 -8.50 27.13 13.46
N LEU A 438 -7.52 26.24 13.24
CA LEU A 438 -6.24 26.23 13.95
C LEU A 438 -5.29 27.36 13.53
N GLY A 439 -5.53 28.02 12.39
CA GLY A 439 -4.69 29.10 11.88
C GLY A 439 -3.43 28.65 11.14
N VAL A 440 -3.36 27.41 10.66
CA VAL A 440 -2.11 26.83 10.14
C VAL A 440 -2.12 26.55 8.63
N HIS A 441 -3.28 26.64 7.97
CA HIS A 441 -3.44 26.38 6.54
C HIS A 441 -4.44 27.34 5.89
N TYR A 442 -4.28 27.56 4.59
CA TYR A 442 -5.27 28.24 3.74
C TYR A 442 -6.35 27.26 3.28
N ARG A 443 -7.52 27.77 2.89
CA ARG A 443 -8.63 26.94 2.37
C ARG A 443 -8.22 26.05 1.19
N ALA A 444 -7.50 26.62 0.22
CA ALA A 444 -6.98 25.86 -0.91
C ALA A 444 -6.06 24.69 -0.49
N ASP A 445 -5.25 24.84 0.57
CA ASP A 445 -4.39 23.75 1.05
C ASP A 445 -5.21 22.51 1.42
N GLY A 446 -6.38 22.72 2.03
CA GLY A 446 -7.29 21.66 2.44
C GLY A 446 -8.08 21.06 1.27
N GLU A 447 -8.60 21.90 0.38
CA GLU A 447 -9.41 21.46 -0.77
C GLU A 447 -8.57 20.64 -1.77
N TYR A 448 -7.39 21.13 -2.14
CA TYR A 448 -6.46 20.38 -3.00
C TYR A 448 -5.89 19.16 -2.27
N GLY A 449 -5.66 19.26 -0.95
CA GLY A 449 -5.27 18.12 -0.11
C GLY A 449 -6.27 16.96 -0.19
N ASN A 450 -7.54 17.23 0.13
CA ASN A 450 -8.61 16.24 0.07
C ASN A 450 -8.74 15.61 -1.33
N ALA A 451 -8.65 16.41 -2.39
CA ALA A 451 -8.72 15.93 -3.76
C ALA A 451 -7.52 15.03 -4.13
N THR A 452 -6.30 15.42 -3.79
CA THR A 452 -5.09 14.58 -3.99
C THR A 452 -5.21 13.27 -3.23
N GLY A 453 -5.63 13.32 -1.97
CA GLY A 453 -5.88 12.12 -1.16
C GLY A 453 -6.91 11.18 -1.80
N ASP A 454 -8.06 11.70 -2.23
CA ASP A 454 -9.10 10.86 -2.85
C ASP A 454 -8.64 10.22 -4.17
N ASN A 455 -7.80 10.92 -4.95
CA ASN A 455 -7.20 10.38 -6.17
C ASN A 455 -6.23 9.22 -5.87
N VAL A 456 -5.38 9.37 -4.85
CA VAL A 456 -4.51 8.29 -4.35
C VAL A 456 -5.36 7.09 -3.90
N ALA A 457 -6.42 7.33 -3.13
CA ALA A 457 -7.32 6.25 -2.70
C ALA A 457 -8.00 5.52 -3.86
N ASN A 458 -8.44 6.27 -4.87
CA ASN A 458 -9.03 5.69 -6.08
C ASN A 458 -8.04 4.73 -6.76
N TRP A 459 -6.80 5.18 -6.93
CA TRP A 459 -5.74 4.39 -7.53
C TRP A 459 -5.47 3.10 -6.75
N VAL A 460 -5.31 3.21 -5.43
CA VAL A 460 -5.06 2.06 -4.54
C VAL A 460 -6.18 1.03 -4.66
N VAL A 461 -7.44 1.45 -4.52
CA VAL A 461 -8.59 0.53 -4.53
C VAL A 461 -8.82 -0.11 -5.89
N GLN A 462 -8.58 0.62 -6.99
CA GLN A 462 -8.76 0.09 -8.35
C GLN A 462 -7.69 -0.92 -8.75
N ASN A 463 -6.44 -0.73 -8.30
CA ASN A 463 -5.30 -1.47 -8.84
C ASN A 463 -4.71 -2.50 -7.86
N PHE A 464 -5.00 -2.41 -6.56
CA PHE A 464 -4.37 -3.24 -5.54
C PHE A 464 -5.40 -3.98 -4.68
N LEU A 465 -5.03 -5.19 -4.26
CA LEU A 465 -5.76 -6.05 -3.30
C LEU A 465 -7.18 -6.45 -3.74
N GLY A 466 -7.59 -6.09 -4.97
CA GLY A 466 -8.87 -6.44 -5.55
C GLY A 466 -9.04 -7.95 -5.77
N VAL A 467 -10.29 -8.36 -5.94
CA VAL A 467 -10.65 -9.61 -6.62
C VAL A 467 -11.06 -9.16 -8.03
N PRO A 468 -10.26 -9.41 -9.10
CA PRO A 468 -10.56 -8.82 -10.41
C PRO A 468 -12.02 -9.11 -10.86
N ALA A 469 -12.72 -8.14 -11.42
CA ALA A 469 -14.08 -8.37 -11.92
C ALA A 469 -14.09 -9.42 -13.06
N GLN A 470 -15.20 -10.13 -13.28
CA GLN A 470 -15.37 -10.92 -14.50
C GLN A 470 -15.26 -10.01 -15.72
N GLY A 471 -14.60 -10.46 -16.79
CA GLY A 471 -14.30 -9.63 -17.96
C GLY A 471 -13.15 -8.62 -17.77
N ALA A 472 -12.59 -8.48 -16.56
CA ALA A 472 -11.47 -7.57 -16.34
C ALA A 472 -10.23 -8.03 -17.11
N VAL A 473 -9.65 -7.12 -17.88
CA VAL A 473 -8.35 -7.30 -18.52
C VAL A 473 -7.28 -7.35 -17.43
N LEU A 474 -6.51 -8.44 -17.40
CA LEU A 474 -5.44 -8.70 -16.43
C LEU A 474 -4.06 -8.33 -16.99
N ALA A 475 -3.88 -8.49 -18.30
CA ALA A 475 -2.71 -8.05 -19.03
C ALA A 475 -3.02 -7.87 -20.52
N THR A 476 -2.33 -6.94 -21.15
CA THR A 476 -2.29 -6.75 -22.60
C THR A 476 -0.87 -6.43 -23.03
N ASP A 477 -0.52 -6.88 -24.22
CA ASP A 477 0.70 -6.46 -24.86
C ASP A 477 0.54 -6.47 -26.39
N SER A 478 0.61 -5.27 -26.97
CA SER A 478 0.64 -5.02 -28.41
C SER A 478 2.04 -5.20 -29.01
N PHE A 479 3.09 -5.29 -28.20
CA PHE A 479 4.48 -5.44 -28.65
C PHE A 479 4.98 -4.33 -29.60
N GLU A 480 4.41 -3.14 -29.54
CA GLU A 480 4.80 -1.98 -30.39
C GLU A 480 6.16 -1.35 -30.00
N ARG A 481 6.75 -1.81 -28.90
CA ARG A 481 8.06 -1.34 -28.42
C ARG A 481 9.23 -2.07 -29.10
N THR A 482 10.43 -1.53 -28.95
CA THR A 482 11.68 -2.21 -29.33
C THR A 482 12.49 -2.56 -28.09
N VAL A 483 12.79 -3.85 -27.89
CA VAL A 483 13.55 -4.37 -26.74
C VAL A 483 14.49 -5.47 -27.21
N SER A 484 15.73 -5.46 -26.73
CA SER A 484 16.68 -6.55 -26.89
C SER A 484 17.02 -7.16 -25.54
N GLY A 485 17.12 -8.49 -25.44
CA GLY A 485 17.49 -9.15 -24.18
C GLY A 485 16.33 -9.23 -23.19
N GLY A 486 15.14 -9.58 -23.68
CA GLY A 486 13.91 -9.65 -22.88
C GLY A 486 12.69 -9.23 -23.69
N LEU A 487 11.53 -9.19 -23.03
CA LEU A 487 10.32 -8.59 -23.59
C LEU A 487 10.03 -7.20 -23.00
N GLY A 488 10.59 -6.81 -21.86
CA GLY A 488 10.33 -5.50 -21.23
C GLY A 488 8.97 -5.43 -20.52
N ALA A 489 8.41 -4.23 -20.37
CA ALA A 489 7.10 -4.00 -19.74
C ALA A 489 5.95 -4.24 -20.72
N ALA A 490 4.95 -5.03 -20.32
CA ALA A 490 3.69 -5.15 -21.05
C ALA A 490 2.87 -3.85 -20.95
N ASP A 491 1.96 -3.60 -21.91
CA ASP A 491 1.07 -2.44 -21.89
C ASP A 491 0.20 -2.42 -20.62
N THR A 492 -0.29 -3.59 -20.22
CA THR A 492 -0.81 -3.86 -18.87
C THR A 492 -0.37 -5.23 -18.38
N GLY A 493 -0.23 -5.41 -17.06
CA GLY A 493 0.21 -6.67 -16.45
C GLY A 493 1.66 -6.68 -15.93
N GLY A 494 2.37 -5.56 -16.04
CA GLY A 494 3.72 -5.36 -15.51
C GLY A 494 4.84 -5.91 -16.40
N ASP A 495 6.05 -6.01 -15.85
CA ASP A 495 7.22 -6.52 -16.60
C ASP A 495 7.07 -7.99 -16.93
N TRP A 496 7.52 -8.36 -18.13
CA TRP A 496 7.67 -9.75 -18.51
C TRP A 496 8.87 -10.36 -17.77
N TRP A 497 8.59 -11.39 -16.98
CA TRP A 497 9.61 -12.38 -16.65
C TRP A 497 9.85 -13.27 -17.88
N VAL A 498 11.11 -13.56 -18.18
CA VAL A 498 11.51 -14.48 -19.25
C VAL A 498 12.42 -15.58 -18.69
N GLN A 499 12.26 -16.80 -19.17
CA GLN A 499 13.14 -17.91 -18.82
C GLN A 499 14.50 -17.73 -19.48
N SER A 500 15.59 -17.76 -18.70
CA SER A 500 16.95 -17.60 -19.22
C SER A 500 17.29 -18.52 -20.41
N PRO A 501 18.15 -18.06 -21.33
CA PRO A 501 18.81 -16.75 -21.34
C PRO A 501 17.93 -15.64 -21.93
N ALA A 502 18.05 -14.43 -21.38
CA ALA A 502 17.26 -13.27 -21.83
C ALA A 502 17.53 -12.88 -23.29
N GLY A 503 18.70 -13.22 -23.84
CA GLY A 503 19.07 -12.98 -25.23
C GLY A 503 18.21 -13.74 -26.26
N ASP A 504 17.45 -14.76 -25.83
CA ASP A 504 16.51 -15.48 -26.70
C ASP A 504 15.18 -14.73 -26.88
N TYR A 505 15.01 -13.56 -26.26
CA TYR A 505 13.80 -12.75 -26.31
C TYR A 505 14.11 -11.35 -26.83
N SER A 506 13.22 -10.84 -27.66
CA SER A 506 13.25 -9.46 -28.14
C SER A 506 11.84 -9.00 -28.48
N VAL A 507 11.67 -7.69 -28.64
CA VAL A 507 10.48 -7.09 -29.24
C VAL A 507 10.95 -6.22 -30.39
N SER A 508 10.41 -6.42 -31.58
CA SER A 508 10.69 -5.59 -32.74
C SER A 508 9.57 -5.71 -33.78
N ASN A 509 9.40 -4.69 -34.62
CA ASN A 509 8.44 -4.72 -35.74
C ASN A 509 7.00 -5.11 -35.32
N GLY A 510 6.54 -4.64 -34.15
CA GLY A 510 5.19 -4.92 -33.65
C GLY A 510 4.99 -6.36 -33.16
N ALA A 511 6.05 -7.09 -32.80
CA ALA A 511 5.94 -8.45 -32.30
C ALA A 511 6.97 -8.76 -31.22
N GLY A 512 6.57 -9.58 -30.25
CA GLY A 512 7.47 -10.25 -29.32
C GLY A 512 8.04 -11.51 -29.97
N HIS A 513 9.34 -11.73 -29.82
CA HIS A 513 10.04 -12.85 -30.42
C HIS A 513 10.62 -13.78 -29.36
N ILE A 514 10.44 -15.07 -29.55
CA ILE A 514 11.14 -16.13 -28.80
C ILE A 514 11.98 -16.94 -29.79
N THR A 515 13.29 -16.87 -29.65
CA THR A 515 14.25 -17.63 -30.47
C THR A 515 14.58 -18.96 -29.82
N LEU A 516 14.35 -20.04 -30.55
CA LEU A 516 14.67 -21.41 -30.14
C LEU A 516 15.98 -21.81 -30.81
N SER A 517 17.09 -21.60 -30.08
CA SER A 517 18.45 -21.64 -30.62
C SER A 517 18.92 -23.03 -31.09
N ALA A 518 18.37 -24.11 -30.53
CA ALA A 518 18.72 -25.48 -30.89
C ALA A 518 17.51 -26.42 -30.76
N PRO A 519 17.53 -27.61 -31.39
CA PRO A 519 16.53 -28.65 -31.13
C PRO A 519 16.45 -28.98 -29.63
N ALA A 520 15.28 -29.45 -29.18
CA ALA A 520 14.97 -29.72 -27.77
C ALA A 520 15.04 -28.49 -26.84
N THR A 521 14.92 -27.28 -27.39
CA THR A 521 14.92 -26.03 -26.61
C THR A 521 13.51 -25.55 -26.34
N GLY A 522 13.24 -25.17 -25.08
CA GLY A 522 11.99 -24.53 -24.66
C GLY A 522 12.24 -23.18 -23.97
N ARG A 523 11.33 -22.23 -24.18
CA ARG A 523 11.39 -20.87 -23.64
C ARG A 523 10.02 -20.42 -23.20
N SER A 524 9.93 -19.72 -22.08
CA SER A 524 8.68 -19.26 -21.50
C SER A 524 8.76 -17.83 -21.00
N ALA A 525 7.64 -17.12 -21.05
CA ALA A 525 7.54 -15.74 -20.61
C ALA A 525 6.19 -15.50 -19.91
N TYR A 526 6.19 -14.69 -18.84
CA TYR A 526 5.00 -14.37 -18.05
C TYR A 526 5.00 -12.89 -17.61
N PRO A 527 3.91 -12.12 -17.82
CA PRO A 527 3.74 -10.82 -17.17
C PRO A 527 3.68 -10.99 -15.65
N ASN A 528 4.41 -10.14 -14.92
CA ASN A 528 4.67 -10.40 -13.50
C ASN A 528 3.49 -10.10 -12.56
N ARG A 529 2.47 -9.34 -13.01
CA ARG A 529 1.27 -8.99 -12.20
C ARG A 529 0.05 -9.88 -12.47
N VAL A 530 0.12 -10.84 -13.40
CA VAL A 530 -1.01 -11.74 -13.67
C VAL A 530 -0.99 -12.93 -12.72
N ILE A 531 -1.96 -12.99 -11.81
CA ILE A 531 -2.25 -14.16 -10.98
C ILE A 531 -3.77 -14.35 -10.91
N ALA A 532 -4.30 -15.39 -11.53
CA ALA A 532 -5.75 -15.67 -11.52
C ALA A 532 -6.05 -17.17 -11.58
N ALA A 533 -7.16 -17.57 -10.95
CA ALA A 533 -7.72 -18.90 -11.15
C ALA A 533 -8.37 -18.97 -12.52
N ASP A 534 -9.27 -18.04 -12.82
CA ASP A 534 -9.95 -18.01 -14.12
C ASP A 534 -9.25 -17.07 -15.09
N THR A 535 -8.92 -17.57 -16.27
CA THR A 535 -8.23 -16.82 -17.32
C THR A 535 -8.85 -17.11 -18.69
N ASP A 536 -8.90 -16.08 -19.51
CA ASP A 536 -9.16 -16.14 -20.94
C ASP A 536 -7.99 -15.46 -21.64
N LEU A 537 -7.11 -16.27 -22.24
CA LEU A 537 -5.89 -15.83 -22.91
C LEU A 537 -6.10 -15.90 -24.42
N THR A 538 -5.85 -14.79 -25.12
CA THR A 538 -5.78 -14.70 -26.57
C THR A 538 -4.41 -14.18 -27.00
N VAL A 539 -3.86 -14.72 -28.08
CA VAL A 539 -2.58 -14.27 -28.65
C VAL A 539 -2.49 -14.64 -30.13
N LYS A 540 -1.90 -13.77 -30.94
CA LYS A 540 -1.50 -14.08 -32.31
C LYS A 540 -0.11 -14.70 -32.32
N VAL A 541 0.09 -15.76 -33.11
CA VAL A 541 1.35 -16.50 -33.17
C VAL A 541 1.76 -16.83 -34.61
N GLY A 542 3.07 -16.90 -34.86
CA GLY A 542 3.63 -17.34 -36.14
C GLY A 542 5.06 -17.84 -35.99
N ILE A 543 5.61 -18.45 -37.04
CA ILE A 543 7.00 -18.93 -37.08
C ILE A 543 7.74 -18.44 -38.33
N ASP A 544 9.03 -18.20 -38.20
CA ASP A 544 9.89 -17.61 -39.24
C ASP A 544 10.30 -18.61 -40.35
N LYS A 545 10.20 -19.92 -40.10
CA LYS A 545 10.66 -21.00 -40.98
C LYS A 545 9.70 -22.18 -41.00
N PRO A 546 9.73 -23.04 -42.05
CA PRO A 546 8.95 -24.26 -42.06
C PRO A 546 9.35 -25.16 -40.89
N ALA A 547 8.40 -25.80 -40.24
CA ALA A 547 8.74 -26.76 -39.19
C ALA A 547 9.40 -28.02 -39.79
N THR A 548 10.30 -28.64 -39.03
CA THR A 548 10.93 -29.93 -39.39
C THR A 548 10.78 -30.91 -38.22
N GLY A 549 11.16 -32.18 -38.41
CA GLY A 549 11.07 -33.19 -37.35
C GLY A 549 9.62 -33.39 -36.88
N ASN A 550 9.37 -33.29 -35.57
CA ASN A 550 8.00 -33.38 -35.02
C ASN A 550 7.35 -32.00 -34.84
N GLY A 551 7.93 -30.94 -35.41
CA GLY A 551 7.30 -29.62 -35.46
C GLY A 551 7.79 -28.60 -34.44
N VAL A 552 7.17 -27.42 -34.48
CA VAL A 552 7.35 -26.32 -33.52
C VAL A 552 6.09 -26.22 -32.67
N TYR A 553 6.26 -26.15 -31.35
CA TYR A 553 5.17 -26.12 -30.37
C TYR A 553 5.05 -24.72 -29.80
N VAL A 554 3.90 -24.08 -29.99
CA VAL A 554 3.59 -22.75 -29.46
C VAL A 554 2.44 -22.90 -28.47
N THR A 555 2.60 -22.35 -27.28
CA THR A 555 1.78 -22.70 -26.13
C THR A 555 1.22 -21.45 -25.48
N ALA A 556 -0.10 -21.39 -25.38
CA ALA A 556 -0.80 -20.51 -24.43
C ALA A 556 -0.87 -21.22 -23.09
N VAL A 557 -0.29 -20.63 -22.04
CA VAL A 557 -0.38 -21.12 -20.67
C VAL A 557 -1.47 -20.32 -19.96
N GLY A 558 -2.62 -20.94 -19.74
CA GLY A 558 -3.77 -20.28 -19.11
C GLY A 558 -3.63 -20.21 -17.59
N ARG A 559 -2.96 -21.20 -16.98
CA ARG A 559 -2.73 -21.23 -15.53
C ARG A 559 -1.44 -21.98 -15.22
N LYS A 560 -0.46 -21.31 -14.63
CA LYS A 560 0.75 -21.88 -14.03
C LYS A 560 0.67 -21.72 -12.52
N VAL A 561 0.48 -22.84 -11.82
CA VAL A 561 0.51 -22.85 -10.35
C VAL A 561 1.94 -23.14 -9.91
N GLU A 562 2.52 -22.20 -9.17
CA GLU A 562 3.93 -22.24 -8.79
C GLU A 562 4.24 -23.52 -7.99
N GLY A 563 5.31 -24.22 -8.37
CA GLY A 563 5.69 -25.50 -7.76
C GLY A 563 4.74 -26.67 -8.03
N ALA A 564 3.70 -26.52 -8.87
CA ALA A 564 2.71 -27.56 -9.12
C ALA A 564 2.55 -27.95 -10.60
N GLY A 565 2.67 -26.99 -11.53
CA GLY A 565 2.60 -27.25 -12.97
C GLY A 565 1.71 -26.27 -13.73
N THR A 566 1.23 -26.69 -14.90
CA THR A 566 0.53 -25.82 -15.85
C THR A 566 -0.73 -26.46 -16.44
N TYR A 567 -1.72 -25.63 -16.80
CA TYR A 567 -2.76 -25.93 -17.78
C TYR A 567 -2.54 -25.09 -19.03
N ARG A 568 -2.57 -25.73 -20.20
CA ARG A 568 -2.14 -25.09 -21.45
C ARG A 568 -2.82 -25.66 -22.69
N SER A 569 -2.85 -24.84 -23.73
CA SER A 569 -3.18 -25.22 -25.10
C SER A 569 -1.90 -25.20 -25.91
N VAL A 570 -1.57 -26.34 -26.53
CA VAL A 570 -0.36 -26.53 -27.31
C VAL A 570 -0.74 -26.59 -28.78
N LEU A 571 -0.38 -25.53 -29.51
CA LEU A 571 -0.45 -25.44 -30.97
C LEU A 571 0.82 -26.06 -31.57
N THR A 572 0.67 -26.93 -32.56
CA THR A 572 1.78 -27.58 -33.26
C THR A 572 1.76 -27.19 -34.73
N PHE A 573 2.83 -26.52 -35.17
CA PHE A 573 3.16 -26.31 -36.57
C PHE A 573 3.88 -27.57 -37.08
N LYS A 574 3.28 -28.28 -38.03
CA LYS A 574 3.79 -29.56 -38.54
C LYS A 574 4.67 -29.37 -39.79
N PRO A 575 5.56 -30.32 -40.11
CA PRO A 575 6.41 -30.23 -41.30
C PRO A 575 5.66 -30.31 -42.64
N ASP A 576 4.46 -30.90 -42.65
CA ASP A 576 3.59 -30.99 -43.82
C ASP A 576 2.79 -29.70 -44.09
N GLY A 577 3.04 -28.63 -43.34
CA GLY A 577 2.29 -27.37 -43.40
C GLY A 577 0.96 -27.41 -42.63
N GLY A 578 0.61 -28.53 -42.00
CA GLY A 578 -0.58 -28.67 -41.18
C GLY A 578 -0.46 -28.04 -39.80
N VAL A 579 -1.61 -27.74 -39.19
CA VAL A 579 -1.71 -27.19 -37.84
C VAL A 579 -2.54 -28.12 -36.97
N ALA A 580 -2.07 -28.40 -35.75
CA ALA A 580 -2.82 -29.17 -34.76
C ALA A 580 -2.82 -28.49 -33.39
N VAL A 581 -3.81 -28.79 -32.56
CA VAL A 581 -3.91 -28.28 -31.19
C VAL A 581 -4.21 -29.41 -30.21
N GLN A 582 -3.73 -29.28 -28.98
CA GLN A 582 -4.02 -30.21 -27.89
C GLN A 582 -4.01 -29.51 -26.54
N LEU A 583 -5.01 -29.79 -25.72
CA LEU A 583 -5.02 -29.39 -24.30
C LEU A 583 -4.14 -30.34 -23.48
N ARG A 584 -3.20 -29.77 -22.72
CA ARG A 584 -2.25 -30.51 -21.88
C ARG A 584 -2.17 -29.90 -20.48
N ARG A 585 -1.71 -30.72 -19.52
CA ARG A 585 -1.20 -30.26 -18.24
C ARG A 585 0.25 -30.66 -18.02
N THR A 586 0.90 -30.04 -17.05
CA THR A 586 2.15 -30.54 -16.47
C THR A 586 2.01 -30.74 -14.97
N ASP A 587 2.84 -31.60 -14.40
CA ASP A 587 3.11 -31.61 -12.97
C ASP A 587 4.27 -30.65 -12.61
N ALA A 588 4.71 -30.71 -11.34
CA ALA A 588 5.78 -29.88 -10.79
C ALA A 588 7.15 -30.17 -11.41
N ALA A 589 7.35 -31.40 -11.91
CA ALA A 589 8.58 -31.81 -12.59
C ALA A 589 8.55 -31.45 -14.09
N GLY A 590 7.46 -30.87 -14.59
CA GLY A 590 7.28 -30.51 -15.99
C GLY A 590 6.86 -31.69 -16.87
N VAL A 591 6.49 -32.84 -16.30
CA VAL A 591 6.04 -34.00 -17.06
C VAL A 591 4.70 -33.69 -17.70
N GLU A 592 4.60 -33.84 -19.02
CA GLU A 592 3.37 -33.54 -19.76
C GLU A 592 2.33 -34.66 -19.61
N THR A 593 1.07 -34.28 -19.43
CA THR A 593 -0.08 -35.19 -19.57
C THR A 593 -1.08 -34.57 -20.53
N ASN A 594 -1.51 -35.34 -21.53
CA ASN A 594 -2.58 -34.93 -22.43
C ASN A 594 -3.92 -35.01 -21.69
N VAL A 595 -4.65 -33.89 -21.64
CA VAL A 595 -6.00 -33.84 -21.06
C VAL A 595 -7.08 -33.73 -22.13
N GLY A 596 -6.70 -33.40 -23.37
CA GLY A 596 -7.55 -33.47 -24.55
C GLY A 596 -6.90 -34.27 -25.70
N PRO A 597 -7.69 -34.64 -26.73
CA PRO A 597 -7.18 -35.35 -27.89
C PRO A 597 -6.26 -34.44 -28.74
N LEU A 598 -5.32 -35.01 -29.49
CA LEU A 598 -4.61 -34.25 -30.52
C LEU A 598 -5.54 -34.03 -31.71
N GLN A 599 -5.80 -32.77 -32.07
CA GLN A 599 -6.74 -32.43 -33.14
C GLN A 599 -6.05 -31.63 -34.23
N THR A 600 -6.00 -32.19 -35.43
CA THR A 600 -5.59 -31.44 -36.64
C THR A 600 -6.75 -30.56 -37.08
N ILE A 601 -6.48 -29.29 -37.38
CA ILE A 601 -7.50 -28.30 -37.73
C ILE A 601 -7.73 -28.37 -39.23
N SER A 602 -8.83 -29.00 -39.64
CA SER A 602 -9.16 -29.19 -41.06
C SER A 602 -9.26 -27.85 -41.79
N GLY A 603 -8.63 -27.74 -42.96
CA GLY A 603 -8.62 -26.53 -43.77
C GLY A 603 -7.68 -25.43 -43.29
N LEU A 604 -6.98 -25.60 -42.16
CA LEU A 604 -5.98 -24.65 -41.67
C LEU A 604 -4.55 -25.16 -41.95
N THR A 605 -3.87 -24.47 -42.86
CA THR A 605 -2.46 -24.69 -43.19
C THR A 605 -1.64 -23.43 -42.87
N TYR A 606 -0.32 -23.57 -42.79
CA TYR A 606 0.57 -22.43 -42.63
C TYR A 606 1.75 -22.48 -43.60
N THR A 607 2.23 -21.30 -43.95
CA THR A 607 3.59 -21.06 -44.45
C THR A 607 4.33 -20.15 -43.47
N PRO A 608 5.67 -20.05 -43.51
CA PRO A 608 6.40 -19.11 -42.67
C PRO A 608 5.83 -17.69 -42.76
N GLY A 609 5.73 -17.01 -41.61
CA GLY A 609 5.09 -15.69 -41.49
C GLY A 609 3.56 -15.70 -41.39
N THR A 610 2.88 -16.83 -41.61
CA THR A 610 1.43 -16.94 -41.37
C THR A 610 1.14 -16.68 -39.89
N LYS A 611 0.20 -15.78 -39.60
CA LYS A 611 -0.27 -15.50 -38.24
C LYS A 611 -1.55 -16.26 -37.95
N LEU A 612 -1.60 -16.90 -36.80
CA LEU A 612 -2.73 -17.66 -36.29
C LEU A 612 -3.13 -17.11 -34.93
N HIS A 613 -4.42 -17.03 -34.65
CA HIS A 613 -4.92 -16.74 -33.31
C HIS A 613 -4.99 -18.02 -32.50
N LEU A 614 -4.52 -17.97 -31.26
CA LEU A 614 -4.67 -19.02 -30.27
C LEU A 614 -5.41 -18.47 -29.06
N ARG A 615 -6.53 -19.10 -28.71
CA ARG A 615 -7.30 -18.79 -27.49
C ARG A 615 -7.35 -19.97 -26.55
N LEU A 616 -7.13 -19.72 -25.27
CA LEU A 616 -7.28 -20.67 -24.18
C LEU A 616 -8.08 -20.05 -23.04
N GLN A 617 -9.18 -20.69 -22.69
CA GLN A 617 -9.95 -20.37 -21.50
C GLN A 617 -9.74 -21.46 -20.44
N VAL A 618 -9.39 -21.06 -19.21
CA VAL A 618 -9.27 -21.93 -18.03
C VAL A 618 -10.18 -21.37 -16.95
N THR A 619 -11.17 -22.17 -16.51
CA THR A 619 -12.21 -21.74 -15.56
C THR A 619 -12.45 -22.78 -14.48
N GLY A 620 -12.77 -22.33 -13.28
CA GLY A 620 -13.11 -23.20 -12.17
C GLY A 620 -11.90 -23.86 -11.52
N THR A 621 -12.09 -24.32 -10.29
CA THR A 621 -11.07 -24.98 -9.47
C THR A 621 -11.58 -26.28 -8.85
N SER A 622 -12.75 -26.79 -9.25
CA SER A 622 -13.27 -28.09 -8.77
C SER A 622 -14.51 -28.52 -9.58
N PRO A 623 -14.36 -29.07 -10.79
CA PRO A 623 -13.11 -29.27 -11.55
C PRO A 623 -12.65 -27.99 -12.26
N THR A 624 -11.46 -28.03 -12.85
CA THR A 624 -11.01 -27.00 -13.81
C THR A 624 -11.50 -27.37 -15.21
N THR A 625 -12.12 -26.43 -15.92
CA THR A 625 -12.51 -26.57 -17.32
C THR A 625 -11.53 -25.82 -18.22
N LEU A 626 -10.97 -26.52 -19.21
CA LEU A 626 -10.11 -25.96 -20.24
C LEU A 626 -10.84 -25.97 -21.59
N LYS A 627 -10.78 -24.85 -22.32
CA LYS A 627 -11.31 -24.74 -23.69
C LYS A 627 -10.31 -24.05 -24.60
N THR A 628 -10.23 -24.48 -25.87
CA THR A 628 -9.32 -23.82 -26.83
C THR A 628 -9.95 -23.61 -28.21
N LYS A 629 -9.51 -22.54 -28.88
CA LYS A 629 -9.80 -22.21 -30.27
C LYS A 629 -8.52 -21.81 -30.98
N VAL A 630 -8.51 -22.04 -32.29
CA VAL A 630 -7.45 -21.64 -33.21
C VAL A 630 -8.08 -21.25 -34.53
N TRP A 631 -7.65 -20.14 -35.13
CA TRP A 631 -8.11 -19.71 -36.45
C TRP A 631 -7.03 -18.86 -37.16
N ALA A 632 -7.18 -18.70 -38.47
CA ALA A 632 -6.26 -17.88 -39.27
C ALA A 632 -6.49 -16.39 -38.98
N ASP A 633 -5.42 -15.61 -38.94
CA ASP A 633 -5.55 -14.15 -38.87
C ASP A 633 -6.30 -13.60 -40.10
N GLY A 634 -7.08 -12.54 -39.90
CA GLY A 634 -7.99 -12.00 -40.90
C GLY A 634 -9.30 -12.78 -41.11
N THR A 635 -9.52 -13.88 -40.38
CA THR A 635 -10.80 -14.62 -40.39
C THR A 635 -11.58 -14.42 -39.09
N THR A 636 -12.90 -14.63 -39.12
CA THR A 636 -13.76 -14.50 -37.93
C THR A 636 -13.44 -15.58 -36.90
N GLU A 637 -13.40 -15.20 -35.61
CA GLU A 637 -13.26 -16.16 -34.51
C GLU A 637 -14.38 -17.23 -34.60
N PRO A 638 -14.04 -18.53 -34.55
CA PRO A 638 -15.04 -19.60 -34.52
C PRO A 638 -15.98 -19.44 -33.33
N THR A 639 -17.29 -19.62 -33.53
CA THR A 639 -18.27 -19.56 -32.44
C THR A 639 -18.12 -20.74 -31.47
N SER A 640 -17.86 -21.94 -32.02
CA SER A 640 -17.66 -23.18 -31.25
C SER A 640 -16.22 -23.31 -30.73
N TRP A 641 -16.07 -23.91 -29.55
CA TRP A 641 -14.78 -24.36 -29.02
C TRP A 641 -14.30 -25.60 -29.77
N LEU A 642 -13.01 -25.67 -30.12
CA LEU A 642 -12.43 -26.88 -30.75
C LEU A 642 -12.37 -28.05 -29.76
N GLN A 643 -11.98 -27.74 -28.52
CA GLN A 643 -11.94 -28.71 -27.42
C GLN A 643 -12.51 -28.08 -26.15
N THR A 644 -13.16 -28.90 -25.33
CA THR A 644 -13.58 -28.58 -23.96
C THR A 644 -13.32 -29.83 -23.11
N VAL A 645 -12.50 -29.70 -22.08
CA VAL A 645 -12.16 -30.80 -21.18
C VAL A 645 -12.21 -30.33 -19.73
N THR A 646 -12.53 -31.24 -18.82
CA THR A 646 -12.48 -31.01 -17.37
C THR A 646 -11.35 -31.82 -16.76
N ASP A 647 -10.59 -31.23 -15.85
CA ASP A 647 -9.51 -31.88 -15.11
C ASP A 647 -9.62 -31.53 -13.62
N SER A 648 -9.44 -32.53 -12.75
CA SER A 648 -9.61 -32.42 -11.29
C SER A 648 -8.28 -32.54 -10.54
N THR A 649 -7.14 -32.23 -11.19
CA THR A 649 -5.83 -32.31 -10.55
C THR A 649 -5.72 -31.25 -9.44
N THR A 650 -5.86 -31.66 -8.19
CA THR A 650 -5.94 -30.77 -7.02
C THR A 650 -4.80 -29.74 -6.95
N ALA A 651 -3.57 -30.15 -7.30
CA ALA A 651 -2.41 -29.25 -7.28
C ALA A 651 -2.51 -28.07 -8.28
N LEU A 652 -3.36 -28.17 -9.31
CA LEU A 652 -3.58 -27.13 -10.32
C LEU A 652 -4.88 -26.34 -10.10
N GLN A 653 -5.61 -26.60 -9.01
CA GLN A 653 -6.88 -25.96 -8.65
C GLN A 653 -6.71 -24.67 -7.82
N GLY A 654 -5.64 -23.92 -8.07
CA GLY A 654 -5.36 -22.63 -7.43
C GLY A 654 -5.24 -21.49 -8.45
N ALA A 655 -5.05 -20.27 -7.97
CA ALA A 655 -4.67 -19.17 -8.86
C ALA A 655 -3.24 -19.37 -9.39
N GLY A 656 -3.02 -19.01 -10.65
CA GLY A 656 -1.72 -19.14 -11.30
C GLY A 656 -1.42 -18.01 -12.27
N ARG A 657 -0.20 -18.00 -12.80
CA ARG A 657 0.22 -17.07 -13.86
C ARG A 657 -0.37 -17.50 -15.20
N ALA A 658 -0.55 -16.56 -16.11
CA ALA A 658 -0.83 -16.82 -17.52
C ALA A 658 0.30 -16.26 -18.38
N GLY A 659 0.61 -16.90 -19.50
CA GLY A 659 1.75 -16.49 -20.33
C GLY A 659 1.98 -17.39 -21.52
N LEU A 660 3.21 -17.32 -22.04
CA LEU A 660 3.59 -17.89 -23.34
C LEU A 660 4.72 -18.90 -23.15
N LEU A 661 4.71 -19.94 -23.98
CA LEU A 661 5.82 -20.88 -24.11
C LEU A 661 6.00 -21.30 -25.56
N ALA A 662 7.25 -21.46 -25.99
CA ALA A 662 7.60 -22.06 -27.26
C ALA A 662 8.60 -23.21 -27.05
N TYR A 663 8.48 -24.28 -27.83
CA TYR A 663 9.38 -25.43 -27.78
C TYR A 663 9.68 -25.96 -29.19
N LEU A 664 10.95 -26.24 -29.45
CA LEU A 664 11.42 -26.80 -30.71
C LEU A 664 11.68 -28.29 -30.54
N SER A 665 11.09 -29.13 -31.39
CA SER A 665 11.25 -30.58 -31.30
C SER A 665 12.72 -31.00 -31.33
N ALA A 666 13.07 -32.03 -30.55
CA ALA A 666 14.39 -32.66 -30.58
C ALA A 666 14.77 -33.22 -31.97
N SER A 667 13.80 -33.57 -32.82
CA SER A 667 14.04 -34.07 -34.17
C SER A 667 14.10 -32.96 -35.24
N SER A 668 14.05 -31.69 -34.84
CA SER A 668 14.13 -30.55 -35.78
C SER A 668 15.55 -30.43 -36.34
N THR A 669 15.66 -30.07 -37.62
CA THR A 669 16.94 -30.01 -38.36
C THR A 669 17.31 -28.61 -38.82
N ASN A 670 16.49 -27.60 -38.51
CA ASN A 670 16.62 -26.25 -39.05
C ASN A 670 16.63 -25.13 -37.99
N ALA A 671 17.12 -25.43 -36.78
CA ALA A 671 17.36 -24.40 -35.76
C ALA A 671 18.41 -23.36 -36.23
N PRO A 672 18.35 -22.09 -35.76
CA PRO A 672 17.34 -21.55 -34.85
C PRO A 672 15.99 -21.32 -35.55
N VAL A 673 14.90 -21.46 -34.80
CA VAL A 673 13.55 -21.08 -35.22
C VAL A 673 13.04 -19.99 -34.29
N THR A 674 12.47 -18.93 -34.85
CA THR A 674 11.88 -17.84 -34.09
C THR A 674 10.36 -17.93 -34.14
N VAL A 675 9.75 -17.86 -32.96
CA VAL A 675 8.29 -17.78 -32.79
C VAL A 675 7.94 -16.33 -32.49
N ASP A 676 7.01 -15.80 -33.26
CA ASP A 676 6.47 -14.45 -33.05
C ASP A 676 5.18 -14.52 -32.26
N PHE A 677 4.99 -13.54 -31.39
CA PHE A 677 3.77 -13.30 -30.62
C PHE A 677 3.33 -11.85 -30.81
N ASP A 678 2.03 -11.65 -30.94
CA ASP A 678 1.42 -10.33 -31.11
C ASP A 678 0.01 -10.34 -30.47
N ASP A 679 -0.55 -9.16 -30.19
CA ASP A 679 -1.87 -8.97 -29.59
C ASP A 679 -2.15 -9.90 -28.38
N PHE A 680 -1.20 -9.96 -27.45
CA PHE A 680 -1.36 -10.77 -26.25
C PHE A 680 -2.38 -10.11 -25.32
N GLN A 681 -3.36 -10.89 -24.88
CA GLN A 681 -4.32 -10.44 -23.87
C GLN A 681 -4.65 -11.59 -22.92
N VAL A 682 -4.74 -11.26 -21.64
CA VAL A 682 -5.32 -12.12 -20.60
C VAL A 682 -6.42 -11.34 -19.92
N SER A 683 -7.60 -11.94 -19.81
CA SER A 683 -8.72 -11.39 -19.06
C SER A 683 -9.31 -12.43 -18.11
N ARG A 684 -10.17 -12.00 -17.18
CA ARG A 684 -11.09 -12.93 -16.53
C ARG A 684 -12.20 -13.30 -17.50
N PRO A 685 -12.55 -14.59 -17.64
CA PRO A 685 -13.71 -15.01 -18.41
C PRO A 685 -14.96 -14.24 -18.00
N ALA A 686 -15.74 -13.78 -18.98
CA ALA A 686 -17.09 -13.28 -18.73
C ALA A 686 -17.98 -14.46 -18.29
N GLY A 687 -18.80 -14.25 -17.26
CA GLY A 687 -19.71 -15.26 -16.70
C GLY A 687 -20.81 -15.68 -17.66
#